data_AF-A0A4V2M640-F1
#
_entry.id   AF-A0A4V2M640-F1
#
_cell.length_a   1.000
_cell.length_b   1.000
_cell.length_c   1.000
_cell.angle_alpha   90.00
_cell.angle_beta   90.00
_cell.angle_gamma   90.00
#
_symmetry.space_group_name_H-M   'P 1'
#
loop_
_entity.id
_entity.type
_entity.pdbx_description
1 polymer ?
#
loop_
_entity_poly.entity_id
_entity_poly.type
_entity_poly.pdbx_seq_one_letter_code
_entity_poly.pdbx_strand_id
1 'polypeptide(L)'
;MRDRIARARGDEGAALVLALIVITVIALSLSALLTLSDTSVRTTVGLRDQVADTYNADGALQAAINNLRNSSYNHNTGQHCFGADDTLQLTNFHGGDSAAVTCEADPKKVLIQCPSLSNCNRPGNAILTLGKVAGEDGLNITQPNTGSALRVHGNVFSNSNINVVKGVLNTNANVWARGSCSGTIQSVGTACNIGNAANELGDDPNYAADTTTPPPHRDLPACTSRGTVVTFQPGTYDDAVGLSAMMRSSSACRDSTWWFKPGTYYFDFRNSGTNANPLLPSGTNVWTIDNGTLVGGTPTDAAGNIIAKPPVLPAIPGSCDNPIKNASAVGVQFIFGGDSQLTVNKGHAEICGSYHTNKAPIAIYGQTTGSDTPAAWTGTNALAMTTVDDAGPFVNNPGWIAQGDGQSATWAKTSASNETGTVKVSGYTPPTAIPVGSVLTAAKLVVVHGNSAGSAQDNLSVRVDPTNGSPFTVVVPSYGDAAMHTESIDVLQGGVGTLAQLVNAGGYSGAKLSYSAGVKHKGIESLDTLRLELTFVPPTLRAGSGCITNTPYTGTGNASTCAVVTAQSNDSLFYVQGTTYTPKAVLDITLNNAEEQVFRFGVVSRSLWVKVTGSFTFGGPVIEVPDDSPGFVFSLYLSAYICSGAGPCSTTGTPALRSKVALVDSNPMAPSPGHRQVTVLSWSRPG
;
A
#
# COMPACT_ATOMS: atom_id res chain seq x y z
N MET A 1 125.13 -62.20 -7.33
CA MET A 1 124.67 -61.03 -6.54
C MET A 1 123.21 -60.80 -6.94
N ARG A 2 122.20 -61.40 -6.30
CA ARG A 2 121.60 -61.15 -4.98
C ARG A 2 121.15 -59.69 -4.74
N ASP A 3 119.82 -59.52 -4.77
CA ASP A 3 118.91 -58.57 -4.10
C ASP A 3 119.09 -57.05 -4.36
N ARG A 4 118.05 -56.20 -4.47
CA ARG A 4 116.74 -56.19 -3.78
C ARG A 4 115.65 -55.52 -4.65
N ILE A 5 114.43 -56.04 -4.60
CA ILE A 5 113.19 -55.40 -5.08
C ILE A 5 112.41 -54.87 -3.88
N ALA A 6 112.00 -53.59 -3.92
CA ALA A 6 111.18 -52.93 -2.91
C ALA A 6 109.68 -53.15 -3.18
N ARG A 7 108.90 -53.46 -2.12
CA ARG A 7 107.43 -53.57 -2.16
C ARG A 7 106.76 -52.24 -1.80
N ALA A 8 105.77 -51.84 -2.60
CA ALA A 8 104.83 -50.76 -2.34
C ALA A 8 103.75 -51.19 -1.32
N ARG A 9 103.31 -50.24 -0.49
CA ARG A 9 102.20 -50.38 0.47
C ARG A 9 100.88 -50.00 -0.22
N GLY A 10 99.86 -50.83 -0.09
CA GLY A 10 98.54 -50.67 -0.72
C GLY A 10 97.47 -50.08 0.19
N ASP A 11 96.52 -49.38 -0.42
CA ASP A 11 95.37 -48.66 0.16
C ASP A 11 94.21 -49.58 0.65
N GLU A 12 94.51 -50.59 1.48
CA GLU A 12 93.51 -51.59 1.89
C GLU A 12 92.46 -51.07 2.91
N GLY A 13 92.59 -49.84 3.43
CA GLY A 13 91.68 -49.30 4.46
C GLY A 13 90.62 -48.29 3.99
N ALA A 14 90.91 -47.50 2.95
CA ALA A 14 90.04 -46.38 2.54
C ALA A 14 88.82 -46.82 1.70
N ALA A 15 88.96 -47.90 0.93
CA ALA A 15 87.88 -48.44 0.08
C ALA A 15 86.68 -48.95 0.90
N LEU A 16 86.93 -49.51 2.09
CA LEU A 16 85.88 -50.05 2.95
C LEU A 16 84.98 -48.94 3.52
N VAL A 17 85.57 -47.80 3.93
CA VAL A 17 84.83 -46.66 4.49
C VAL A 17 83.98 -45.98 3.42
N LEU A 18 84.52 -45.79 2.21
CA LEU A 18 83.76 -45.25 1.07
C LEU A 18 82.60 -46.18 0.66
N ALA A 19 82.81 -47.49 0.65
CA ALA A 19 81.74 -48.46 0.38
C ALA A 19 80.62 -48.39 1.44
N LEU A 20 80.97 -48.28 2.72
CA LEU A 20 80.01 -48.16 3.82
C LEU A 20 79.19 -46.86 3.74
N ILE A 21 79.82 -45.74 3.37
CA ILE A 21 79.13 -44.46 3.17
C ILE A 21 78.17 -44.54 1.98
N VAL A 22 78.58 -45.11 0.86
CA VAL A 22 77.73 -45.27 -0.32
C VAL A 22 76.53 -46.17 -0.01
N ILE A 23 76.75 -47.31 0.67
CA ILE A 23 75.67 -48.23 1.06
C ILE A 23 74.69 -47.55 2.02
N THR A 24 75.16 -46.78 2.99
CA THR A 24 74.27 -46.08 3.93
C THR A 24 73.46 -44.96 3.28
N VAL A 25 74.05 -44.19 2.35
CA VAL A 25 73.32 -43.17 1.57
C VAL A 25 72.27 -43.81 0.65
N ILE A 26 72.61 -44.93 0.01
CA ILE A 26 71.67 -45.69 -0.83
C ILE A 26 70.53 -46.27 0.04
N ALA A 27 70.85 -46.82 1.22
CA ALA A 27 69.83 -47.35 2.13
C ALA A 27 68.87 -46.27 2.66
N LEU A 28 69.38 -45.08 3.00
CA LEU A 28 68.57 -43.94 3.44
C LEU A 28 67.68 -43.40 2.31
N SER A 29 68.22 -43.27 1.10
CA SER A 29 67.45 -42.80 -0.06
C SER A 29 66.37 -43.80 -0.49
N LEU A 30 66.64 -45.10 -0.48
CA LEU A 30 65.64 -46.15 -0.73
C LEU A 30 64.53 -46.16 0.33
N SER A 31 64.87 -45.97 1.60
CA SER A 31 63.88 -45.92 2.69
C SER A 31 62.95 -44.70 2.57
N ALA A 32 63.49 -43.54 2.20
CA ALA A 32 62.71 -42.33 1.94
C ALA A 32 61.79 -42.50 0.71
N LEU A 33 62.29 -43.09 -0.38
CA LEU A 33 61.50 -43.41 -1.57
C LEU A 33 60.36 -44.38 -1.28
N LEU A 34 60.61 -45.43 -0.50
CA LEU A 34 59.59 -46.39 -0.08
C LEU A 34 58.47 -45.75 0.75
N THR A 35 58.82 -44.84 1.66
CA THR A 35 57.84 -44.11 2.49
C THR A 35 56.99 -43.16 1.64
N LEU A 36 57.61 -42.48 0.67
CA LEU A 36 56.90 -41.63 -0.28
C LEU A 36 55.95 -42.45 -1.17
N SER A 37 56.41 -43.61 -1.66
CA SER A 37 55.57 -44.52 -2.47
C SER A 37 54.38 -45.07 -1.68
N ASP A 38 54.54 -45.50 -0.42
CA ASP A 38 53.42 -45.95 0.42
C ASP A 38 52.39 -44.84 0.64
N THR A 39 52.86 -43.62 0.92
CA THR A 39 52.00 -42.45 1.07
C THR A 39 51.24 -42.15 -0.23
N SER A 40 51.93 -42.13 -1.37
CA SER A 40 51.32 -41.89 -2.69
C SER A 40 50.28 -42.95 -3.06
N VAL A 41 50.51 -44.22 -2.71
CA VAL A 41 49.53 -45.30 -2.96
C VAL A 41 48.30 -45.12 -2.07
N ARG A 42 48.47 -44.85 -0.78
CA ARG A 42 47.35 -44.61 0.15
C ARG A 42 46.52 -43.38 -0.23
N THR A 43 47.17 -42.28 -0.63
CA THR A 43 46.46 -41.09 -1.11
C THR A 43 45.72 -41.36 -2.41
N THR A 44 46.30 -42.16 -3.31
CA THR A 44 45.63 -42.54 -4.57
C THR A 44 44.41 -43.40 -4.31
N VAL A 45 44.48 -44.35 -3.37
CA VAL A 45 43.32 -45.16 -2.96
C VAL A 45 42.24 -44.28 -2.33
N GLY A 46 42.59 -43.39 -1.38
CA GLY A 46 41.62 -42.48 -0.77
C GLY A 46 40.97 -41.50 -1.76
N LEU A 47 41.72 -40.99 -2.74
CA LEU A 47 41.15 -40.16 -3.81
C LEU A 47 40.22 -40.96 -4.73
N ARG A 48 40.53 -42.23 -5.01
CA ARG A 48 39.64 -43.10 -5.80
C ARG A 48 38.32 -43.36 -5.07
N ASP A 49 38.39 -43.61 -3.76
CA ASP A 49 37.19 -43.82 -2.93
C ASP A 49 36.34 -42.55 -2.87
N GLN A 50 36.97 -41.37 -2.67
CA GLN A 50 36.25 -40.08 -2.67
C GLN A 50 35.60 -39.77 -4.04
N VAL A 51 36.26 -40.14 -5.13
CA VAL A 51 35.71 -40.00 -6.49
C VAL A 51 34.55 -40.97 -6.70
N ALA A 52 34.65 -42.20 -6.21
CA ALA A 52 33.57 -43.18 -6.27
C ALA A 52 32.33 -42.71 -5.48
N ASP A 53 32.51 -42.23 -4.24
CA ASP A 53 31.42 -41.68 -3.43
C ASP A 53 30.74 -40.48 -4.10
N THR A 54 31.53 -39.63 -4.76
CA THR A 54 31.01 -38.50 -5.53
C THR A 54 30.12 -38.96 -6.68
N TYR A 55 30.59 -39.92 -7.49
CA TYR A 55 29.82 -40.42 -8.62
C TYR A 55 28.57 -41.17 -8.16
N ASN A 56 28.67 -41.92 -7.05
CA ASN A 56 27.53 -42.59 -6.45
C ASN A 56 26.48 -41.58 -5.95
N ALA A 57 26.91 -40.48 -5.31
CA ALA A 57 26.00 -39.44 -4.82
C ALA A 57 25.34 -38.66 -5.97
N ASP A 58 26.07 -38.38 -7.04
CA ASP A 58 25.51 -37.75 -8.25
C ASP A 58 24.49 -38.68 -8.93
N GLY A 59 24.84 -39.96 -9.12
CA GLY A 59 23.92 -40.96 -9.68
C GLY A 59 22.65 -41.12 -8.83
N ALA A 60 22.79 -41.13 -7.51
CA ALA A 60 21.65 -41.20 -6.59
C ALA A 60 20.73 -39.97 -6.72
N LEU A 61 21.30 -38.78 -6.86
CA LEU A 61 20.53 -37.54 -7.07
C LEU A 61 19.89 -37.49 -8.44
N GLN A 62 20.54 -37.99 -9.49
CA GLN A 62 19.91 -38.15 -10.81
C GLN A 62 18.73 -39.12 -10.76
N ALA A 63 18.84 -40.22 -10.03
CA ALA A 63 17.74 -41.17 -9.82
C ALA A 63 16.56 -40.51 -9.08
N ALA A 64 16.84 -39.73 -8.03
CA ALA A 64 15.84 -38.95 -7.30
C ALA A 64 15.16 -37.90 -8.18
N ILE A 65 15.94 -37.14 -8.96
CA ILE A 65 15.42 -36.17 -9.94
C ILE A 65 14.52 -36.86 -10.97
N ASN A 66 14.89 -38.03 -11.45
CA ASN A 66 14.08 -38.77 -12.41
C ASN A 66 12.79 -39.32 -11.77
N ASN A 67 12.82 -39.71 -10.50
CA ASN A 67 11.61 -40.06 -9.76
C ASN A 67 10.67 -38.84 -9.66
N LEU A 68 11.20 -37.68 -9.27
CA LEU A 68 10.44 -36.43 -9.18
C LEU A 68 9.83 -36.00 -10.53
N ARG A 69 10.57 -36.18 -11.63
CA ARG A 69 10.10 -35.92 -13.01
C ARG A 69 8.88 -36.76 -13.38
N ASN A 70 8.77 -37.96 -12.83
CA ASN A 70 7.66 -38.89 -13.07
C ASN A 70 6.63 -38.90 -11.92
N SER A 71 6.75 -38.00 -10.94
CA SER A 71 5.84 -37.90 -9.80
C SER A 71 4.77 -36.84 -10.01
N SER A 72 3.71 -36.90 -9.21
CA SER A 72 2.71 -35.83 -9.04
C SER A 72 2.97 -34.97 -7.79
N TYR A 73 4.16 -35.08 -7.18
CA TYR A 73 4.48 -34.40 -5.93
C TYR A 73 4.45 -32.88 -6.09
N ASN A 74 3.67 -32.17 -5.29
CA ASN A 74 3.58 -30.71 -5.27
C ASN A 74 3.54 -30.15 -3.83
N HIS A 75 3.97 -30.97 -2.86
CA HIS A 75 3.97 -30.61 -1.44
C HIS A 75 2.58 -30.21 -0.91
N ASN A 76 1.54 -30.88 -1.42
CA ASN A 76 0.22 -30.87 -0.82
C ASN A 76 0.20 -31.73 0.45
N THR A 77 -0.71 -31.41 1.37
CA THR A 77 -0.88 -32.15 2.63
C THR A 77 -1.05 -33.65 2.35
N GLY A 78 -0.20 -34.48 2.96
CA GLY A 78 -0.22 -35.93 2.83
C GLY A 78 0.52 -36.50 1.62
N GLN A 79 1.20 -35.67 0.81
CA GLN A 79 2.10 -36.15 -0.23
C GLN A 79 3.55 -36.25 0.25
N HIS A 80 4.28 -37.23 -0.27
CA HIS A 80 5.72 -37.39 -0.07
C HIS A 80 6.49 -37.35 -1.40
N CYS A 81 7.74 -36.92 -1.36
CA CYS A 81 8.53 -36.65 -2.56
C CYS A 81 8.72 -37.86 -3.48
N PHE A 82 8.83 -39.07 -2.89
CA PHE A 82 9.09 -40.31 -3.63
C PHE A 82 7.94 -41.31 -3.49
N GLY A 83 6.70 -40.81 -3.39
CA GLY A 83 5.49 -41.61 -3.31
C GLY A 83 4.99 -41.75 -1.87
N ALA A 84 5.38 -42.84 -1.19
CA ALA A 84 4.96 -43.12 0.18
C ALA A 84 5.92 -42.57 1.26
N ASP A 85 7.10 -42.08 0.86
CA ASP A 85 8.16 -41.62 1.75
C ASP A 85 8.93 -40.44 1.12
N ASP A 86 9.52 -39.60 1.97
CA ASP A 86 10.41 -38.50 1.59
C ASP A 86 11.87 -38.95 1.44
N THR A 87 12.14 -40.24 1.67
CA THR A 87 13.43 -40.89 1.46
C THR A 87 13.37 -41.89 0.30
N LEU A 88 14.19 -41.68 -0.73
CA LEU A 88 14.42 -42.65 -1.79
C LEU A 88 15.60 -43.56 -1.41
N GLN A 89 15.33 -44.84 -1.17
CA GLN A 89 16.35 -45.85 -0.92
C GLN A 89 16.79 -46.51 -2.22
N LEU A 90 18.09 -46.49 -2.49
CA LEU A 90 18.73 -47.11 -3.65
C LEU A 90 19.69 -48.19 -3.14
N THR A 91 19.14 -49.36 -2.82
CA THR A 91 19.92 -50.51 -2.35
C THR A 91 20.73 -51.11 -3.49
N ASN A 92 22.00 -51.44 -3.25
CA ASN A 92 22.91 -52.02 -4.25
C ASN A 92 22.98 -51.18 -5.53
N PHE A 93 23.11 -49.87 -5.36
CA PHE A 93 23.06 -48.88 -6.44
C PHE A 93 24.30 -48.92 -7.33
N HIS A 94 25.50 -49.03 -6.74
CA HIS A 94 26.75 -49.11 -7.50
C HIS A 94 27.80 -49.95 -6.77
N GLY A 95 28.31 -51.00 -7.41
CA GLY A 95 29.46 -51.76 -6.91
C GLY A 95 29.25 -52.50 -5.59
N GLY A 96 28.01 -52.68 -5.13
CA GLY A 96 27.68 -53.25 -3.82
C GLY A 96 27.30 -52.22 -2.75
N ASP A 97 27.51 -50.93 -3.02
CA ASP A 97 27.14 -49.83 -2.12
C ASP A 97 25.69 -49.38 -2.34
N SER A 98 25.11 -48.80 -1.30
CA SER A 98 23.75 -48.29 -1.31
C SER A 98 23.73 -46.78 -1.10
N ALA A 99 22.72 -46.12 -1.63
CA ALA A 99 22.52 -44.68 -1.46
C ALA A 99 21.11 -44.40 -0.93
N ALA A 100 20.96 -43.32 -0.17
CA ALA A 100 19.65 -42.78 0.20
C ALA A 100 19.59 -41.31 -0.20
N VAL A 101 18.44 -40.86 -0.72
CA VAL A 101 18.20 -39.43 -0.99
C VAL A 101 17.01 -38.98 -0.18
N THR A 102 17.20 -38.01 0.72
CA THR A 102 16.09 -37.35 1.42
C THR A 102 15.66 -36.09 0.68
N CYS A 103 14.37 -35.80 0.76
CA CYS A 103 13.76 -34.63 0.15
C CYS A 103 13.14 -33.72 1.21
N GLU A 104 13.38 -32.42 1.08
CA GLU A 104 12.77 -31.39 1.92
C GLU A 104 12.24 -30.25 1.03
N ALA A 105 10.99 -29.86 1.23
CA ALA A 105 10.40 -28.76 0.47
C ALA A 105 11.06 -27.41 0.84
N ASP A 106 11.35 -26.57 -0.16
CA ASP A 106 11.66 -25.16 0.11
C ASP A 106 10.37 -24.48 0.63
N PRO A 107 10.42 -23.61 1.65
CA PRO A 107 9.24 -22.92 2.15
C PRO A 107 8.49 -22.22 1.01
N LYS A 108 7.15 -22.31 1.00
CA LYS A 108 6.31 -21.72 -0.06
C LYS A 108 6.59 -20.22 -0.18
N LYS A 109 7.32 -19.83 -1.22
CA LYS A 109 7.45 -18.43 -1.62
C LYS A 109 6.18 -17.97 -2.32
N VAL A 110 5.96 -16.65 -2.33
CA VAL A 110 4.82 -16.01 -2.99
C VAL A 110 4.69 -16.51 -4.44
N LEU A 111 3.55 -17.14 -4.74
CA LEU A 111 3.20 -17.59 -6.09
C LEU A 111 2.86 -16.36 -6.92
N ILE A 112 3.61 -16.05 -7.98
CA ILE A 112 3.24 -15.02 -8.95
C ILE A 112 2.33 -15.67 -10.00
N GLN A 113 1.08 -15.20 -10.10
CA GLN A 113 0.06 -15.69 -11.02
C GLN A 113 -0.32 -14.56 -11.96
N CYS A 114 -0.04 -14.71 -13.26
CA CYS A 114 -0.23 -13.64 -14.24
C CYS A 114 -0.86 -14.15 -15.55
N PRO A 115 -2.16 -14.50 -15.54
CA PRO A 115 -2.93 -14.73 -16.77
C PRO A 115 -3.03 -13.49 -17.69
N SER A 116 -2.95 -12.27 -17.17
CA SER A 116 -2.83 -11.00 -17.93
C SER A 116 -2.23 -9.90 -17.05
N LEU A 117 -1.73 -8.80 -17.62
CA LEU A 117 -1.21 -7.65 -16.84
C LEU A 117 -2.24 -7.04 -15.87
N SER A 118 -3.52 -7.10 -16.23
CA SER A 118 -4.66 -6.65 -15.43
C SER A 118 -5.11 -7.66 -14.35
N ASN A 119 -4.77 -8.95 -14.53
CA ASN A 119 -5.05 -10.04 -13.59
C ASN A 119 -3.75 -10.71 -13.19
N CYS A 120 -2.78 -9.90 -12.76
CA CYS A 120 -1.48 -10.35 -12.29
C CYS A 120 -1.30 -9.84 -10.86
N ASN A 121 -0.78 -10.69 -9.99
CA ASN A 121 -0.47 -10.29 -8.62
C ASN A 121 0.85 -9.53 -8.46
N ARG A 122 1.40 -9.04 -9.57
CA ARG A 122 2.43 -8.02 -9.64
C ARG A 122 2.17 -7.08 -10.82
N PRO A 123 2.70 -5.85 -10.81
CA PRO A 123 2.71 -5.02 -12.00
C PRO A 123 3.65 -5.53 -13.08
N GLY A 124 3.32 -5.23 -14.35
CA GLY A 124 4.15 -5.57 -15.52
C GLY A 124 5.47 -4.81 -15.59
N ASN A 125 5.53 -3.62 -14.97
CA ASN A 125 6.72 -2.78 -14.91
C ASN A 125 7.04 -2.41 -13.46
N ALA A 126 8.33 -2.24 -13.17
CA ALA A 126 8.79 -1.62 -11.93
C ALA A 126 8.40 -0.14 -11.89
N ILE A 127 8.49 0.54 -13.03
CA ILE A 127 8.03 1.92 -13.20
C ILE A 127 7.20 1.99 -14.47
N LEU A 128 5.96 2.45 -14.34
CA LEU A 128 5.08 2.79 -15.45
C LEU A 128 4.55 4.21 -15.25
N THR A 129 4.91 5.13 -16.14
CA THR A 129 4.36 6.50 -16.11
C THR A 129 3.39 6.68 -17.28
N LEU A 130 2.16 7.07 -16.98
CA LEU A 130 1.03 7.11 -17.92
C LEU A 130 0.82 8.48 -18.58
N GLY A 131 1.44 9.53 -18.03
CA GLY A 131 1.34 10.89 -18.55
C GLY A 131 1.84 11.01 -20.00
N LYS A 132 1.08 11.77 -20.80
CA LYS A 132 1.41 12.14 -22.20
C LYS A 132 1.43 13.66 -22.38
N VAL A 133 1.68 14.39 -21.30
CA VAL A 133 1.58 15.85 -21.24
C VAL A 133 2.84 16.49 -21.82
N ALA A 134 2.67 17.44 -22.74
CA ALA A 134 3.80 18.20 -23.27
C ALA A 134 4.47 19.06 -22.18
N GLY A 135 5.80 19.01 -22.10
CA GLY A 135 6.57 19.74 -21.09
C GLY A 135 6.62 19.08 -19.71
N GLU A 136 6.05 17.89 -19.56
CA GLU A 136 6.12 17.08 -18.34
C GLU A 136 6.86 15.76 -18.64
N ASP A 137 7.97 15.53 -17.97
CA ASP A 137 8.67 14.25 -18.03
C ASP A 137 7.82 13.16 -17.36
N GLY A 138 7.78 11.98 -17.96
CA GLY A 138 7.13 10.83 -17.32
C GLY A 138 7.95 10.35 -16.14
N LEU A 139 9.27 10.22 -16.33
CA LEU A 139 10.22 9.88 -15.29
C LEU A 139 11.34 10.92 -15.25
N ASN A 140 11.53 11.57 -14.10
CA ASN A 140 12.65 12.47 -13.86
C ASN A 140 13.49 11.97 -12.68
N ILE A 141 14.80 11.83 -12.89
CA ILE A 141 15.74 11.35 -11.89
C ILE A 141 16.85 12.38 -11.71
N THR A 142 17.01 12.83 -10.46
CA THR A 142 18.12 13.70 -10.04
C THR A 142 18.86 13.04 -8.89
N GLN A 143 20.18 12.93 -8.99
CA GLN A 143 21.03 12.32 -7.95
C GLN A 143 22.16 13.29 -7.55
N PRO A 144 22.85 13.07 -6.41
CA PRO A 144 23.80 14.05 -5.91
C PRO A 144 25.06 14.11 -6.78
N ASN A 145 25.51 12.96 -7.33
CA ASN A 145 26.78 12.81 -8.03
C ASN A 145 26.59 12.08 -9.38
N THR A 146 27.53 12.21 -10.32
CA THR A 146 27.49 11.50 -11.61
C THR A 146 27.75 9.99 -11.49
N GLY A 147 28.37 9.54 -10.38
CA GLY A 147 28.68 8.12 -10.14
C GLY A 147 27.63 7.35 -9.33
N SER A 148 26.59 8.01 -8.81
CA SER A 148 25.48 7.31 -8.14
C SER A 148 24.54 6.67 -9.17
N ALA A 149 23.88 5.59 -8.76
CA ALA A 149 22.90 4.90 -9.59
C ALA A 149 21.60 4.67 -8.84
N LEU A 150 20.48 5.07 -9.45
CA LEU A 150 19.15 4.62 -9.06
C LEU A 150 18.96 3.23 -9.65
N ARG A 151 19.02 2.22 -8.81
CA ARG A 151 18.84 0.82 -9.21
C ARG A 151 17.36 0.46 -9.20
N VAL A 152 16.88 -0.13 -10.27
CA VAL A 152 15.51 -0.58 -10.46
C VAL A 152 15.55 -2.05 -10.85
N HIS A 153 14.67 -2.86 -10.27
CA HIS A 153 14.56 -4.27 -10.62
C HIS A 153 13.24 -4.51 -11.34
N GLY A 154 13.33 -4.75 -12.65
CA GLY A 154 12.20 -4.88 -13.57
C GLY A 154 12.12 -3.76 -14.62
N ASN A 155 11.13 -3.90 -15.52
CA ASN A 155 10.95 -3.01 -16.68
C ASN A 155 10.65 -1.56 -16.27
N VAL A 156 11.12 -0.60 -17.06
CA VAL A 156 10.78 0.82 -16.94
C VAL A 156 10.11 1.28 -18.23
N PHE A 157 8.89 1.80 -18.12
CA PHE A 157 8.14 2.33 -19.24
C PHE A 157 7.64 3.75 -18.95
N SER A 158 7.93 4.69 -19.85
CA SER A 158 7.36 6.04 -19.82
C SER A 158 6.53 6.33 -21.06
N ASN A 159 5.27 6.77 -20.85
CA ASN A 159 4.43 7.34 -21.90
C ASN A 159 4.81 8.77 -22.31
N SER A 160 5.84 9.35 -21.67
CA SER A 160 6.44 10.64 -22.02
C SER A 160 7.97 10.47 -22.13
N ASN A 161 8.75 11.51 -21.84
CA ASN A 161 10.21 11.44 -21.77
C ASN A 161 10.70 10.68 -20.52
N ILE A 162 11.94 10.21 -20.57
CA ILE A 162 12.74 9.79 -19.42
C ILE A 162 13.94 10.73 -19.32
N ASN A 163 14.07 11.42 -18.19
CA ASN A 163 15.11 12.42 -17.99
C ASN A 163 15.97 12.09 -16.77
N VAL A 164 17.18 11.59 -17.00
CA VAL A 164 18.19 11.37 -15.96
C VAL A 164 19.11 12.59 -15.93
N VAL A 165 18.77 13.56 -15.07
CA VAL A 165 19.48 14.85 -14.99
C VAL A 165 20.89 14.67 -14.43
N LYS A 166 21.05 13.81 -13.41
CA LYS A 166 22.32 13.45 -12.78
C LYS A 166 22.31 11.98 -12.32
N GLY A 167 23.50 11.36 -12.37
CA GLY A 167 23.68 9.96 -12.01
C GLY A 167 23.27 9.00 -13.13
N VAL A 168 22.96 7.77 -12.75
CA VAL A 168 22.59 6.69 -13.68
C VAL A 168 21.25 6.08 -13.30
N LEU A 169 20.39 5.81 -14.28
CA LEU A 169 19.29 4.85 -14.12
C LEU A 169 19.82 3.46 -14.48
N ASN A 170 19.85 2.53 -13.52
CA ASN A 170 20.32 1.17 -13.72
C ASN A 170 19.17 0.18 -13.51
N THR A 171 18.85 -0.63 -14.52
CA THR A 171 17.88 -1.71 -14.41
C THR A 171 18.43 -3.02 -14.97
N ASN A 172 17.99 -4.14 -14.39
CA ASN A 172 18.25 -5.48 -14.91
C ASN A 172 17.32 -5.89 -16.07
N ALA A 173 16.42 -5.01 -16.51
CA ALA A 173 15.43 -5.28 -17.56
C ALA A 173 15.47 -4.19 -18.65
N ASN A 174 14.40 -4.06 -19.42
CA ASN A 174 14.31 -3.12 -20.55
C ASN A 174 13.76 -1.74 -20.11
N VAL A 175 14.14 -0.71 -20.88
CA VAL A 175 13.68 0.67 -20.72
C VAL A 175 13.01 1.14 -22.01
N TRP A 176 11.80 1.67 -21.89
CA TRP A 176 11.05 2.25 -23.00
C TRP A 176 10.55 3.66 -22.69
N ALA A 177 10.59 4.54 -23.70
CA ALA A 177 9.98 5.86 -23.64
C ALA A 177 9.28 6.19 -24.96
N ARG A 178 8.02 6.64 -24.89
CA ARG A 178 7.33 7.21 -26.06
C ARG A 178 7.99 8.50 -26.52
N GLY A 179 8.43 9.31 -25.56
CA GLY A 179 9.27 10.48 -25.79
C GLY A 179 10.76 10.15 -25.82
N SER A 180 11.57 11.20 -25.68
CA SER A 180 13.02 11.10 -25.67
C SER A 180 13.56 10.54 -24.35
N CYS A 181 14.76 9.95 -24.40
CA CYS A 181 15.54 9.62 -23.20
C CYS A 181 16.79 10.51 -23.14
N SER A 182 17.05 11.09 -21.98
CA SER A 182 18.26 11.89 -21.71
C SER A 182 19.01 11.37 -20.48
N GLY A 183 20.33 11.61 -20.47
CA GLY A 183 21.23 11.18 -19.39
C GLY A 183 21.73 9.73 -19.53
N THR A 184 22.26 9.18 -18.45
CA THR A 184 22.87 7.84 -18.46
C THR A 184 21.88 6.76 -18.02
N ILE A 185 21.60 5.81 -18.93
CA ILE A 185 20.71 4.67 -18.69
C ILE A 185 21.50 3.38 -18.94
N GLN A 186 21.50 2.48 -17.95
CA GLN A 186 22.09 1.14 -18.01
C GLN A 186 20.95 0.13 -17.90
N SER A 187 20.74 -0.68 -18.94
CA SER A 187 19.62 -1.62 -19.04
C SER A 187 19.98 -2.78 -19.97
N VAL A 188 19.14 -3.82 -20.02
CA VAL A 188 19.27 -4.91 -21.02
C VAL A 188 19.03 -4.38 -22.44
N GLY A 189 18.07 -3.47 -22.58
CA GLY A 189 17.73 -2.81 -23.83
C GLY A 189 17.03 -1.48 -23.59
N THR A 190 17.34 -0.48 -24.40
CA THR A 190 16.74 0.85 -24.32
C THR A 190 16.12 1.23 -25.66
N ALA A 191 14.83 1.58 -25.66
CA ALA A 191 14.13 2.06 -26.85
C ALA A 191 13.33 3.34 -26.52
N CYS A 192 13.77 4.46 -27.08
CA CYS A 192 13.18 5.78 -26.86
C CYS A 192 12.69 6.36 -28.17
N ASN A 193 11.81 7.36 -28.09
CA ASN A 193 11.11 7.95 -29.24
C ASN A 193 10.26 6.93 -29.99
N ILE A 194 9.66 5.95 -29.30
CA ILE A 194 8.79 4.94 -29.93
C ILE A 194 7.43 5.52 -30.37
N GLY A 195 7.17 6.79 -30.04
CA GLY A 195 5.96 7.50 -30.44
C GLY A 195 4.69 6.85 -29.92
N ASN A 196 3.65 6.83 -30.76
CA ASN A 196 2.34 6.25 -30.42
C ASN A 196 2.20 4.77 -30.79
N ALA A 197 3.31 4.08 -31.08
CA ALA A 197 3.27 2.64 -31.38
C ALA A 197 2.62 1.85 -30.23
N ALA A 198 1.68 0.96 -30.55
CA ALA A 198 1.02 0.14 -29.54
C ALA A 198 2.05 -0.69 -28.78
N ASN A 199 1.97 -0.66 -27.45
CA ASN A 199 2.80 -1.47 -26.57
C ASN A 199 2.04 -1.67 -25.26
N GLU A 200 1.64 -2.90 -25.01
CA GLU A 200 0.82 -3.29 -23.85
C GLU A 200 1.50 -2.98 -22.51
N LEU A 201 2.85 -2.93 -22.48
CA LEU A 201 3.59 -2.52 -21.29
C LEU A 201 3.40 -1.04 -20.95
N GLY A 202 2.97 -0.23 -21.91
CA GLY A 202 2.67 1.19 -21.72
C GLY A 202 1.22 1.49 -21.39
N ASP A 203 0.34 0.49 -21.41
CA ASP A 203 -1.08 0.69 -21.15
C ASP A 203 -1.38 0.74 -19.64
N ASP A 204 -2.42 1.48 -19.27
CA ASP A 204 -2.87 1.51 -17.88
C ASP A 204 -3.43 0.13 -17.49
N PRO A 205 -2.89 -0.54 -16.46
CA PRO A 205 -3.43 -1.83 -16.00
C PRO A 205 -4.85 -1.72 -15.43
N ASN A 206 -5.35 -0.50 -15.18
CA ASN A 206 -6.68 -0.19 -14.68
C ASN A 206 -7.03 -0.96 -13.39
N TYR A 207 -6.11 -0.94 -12.44
CA TYR A 207 -6.32 -1.61 -11.17
C TYR A 207 -7.54 -1.03 -10.43
N ALA A 208 -8.38 -1.93 -9.92
CA ALA A 208 -9.52 -1.55 -9.10
C ALA A 208 -9.09 -1.27 -7.65
N ALA A 209 -9.73 -0.28 -7.02
CA ALA A 209 -9.65 -0.11 -5.58
C ALA A 209 -10.29 -1.31 -4.85
N ASP A 210 -9.93 -1.50 -3.59
CA ASP A 210 -10.46 -2.58 -2.73
C ASP A 210 -11.93 -2.36 -2.35
N THR A 211 -12.44 -1.15 -2.56
CA THR A 211 -13.84 -0.80 -2.32
C THR A 211 -14.41 0.02 -3.47
N THR A 212 -15.71 -0.16 -3.72
CA THR A 212 -16.50 0.61 -4.69
C THR A 212 -17.40 1.65 -4.01
N THR A 213 -17.47 1.64 -2.68
CA THR A 213 -18.20 2.62 -1.87
C THR A 213 -17.28 3.19 -0.77
N PRO A 214 -17.50 4.43 -0.31
CA PRO A 214 -16.71 4.97 0.80
C PRO A 214 -16.84 4.09 2.04
N PRO A 215 -15.72 3.72 2.68
CA PRO A 215 -15.74 3.12 4.00
C PRO A 215 -16.44 4.03 5.03
N PRO A 216 -16.89 3.49 6.18
CA PRO A 216 -17.49 4.30 7.24
C PRO A 216 -16.59 5.47 7.65
N HIS A 217 -17.18 6.65 7.84
CA HIS A 217 -16.47 7.83 8.37
C HIS A 217 -15.89 7.53 9.76
N ARG A 218 -14.70 8.06 10.04
CA ARG A 218 -13.97 7.88 11.29
C ARG A 218 -13.50 9.21 11.83
N ASP A 219 -13.74 9.42 13.11
CA ASP A 219 -13.07 10.46 13.87
C ASP A 219 -11.58 10.15 14.04
N LEU A 220 -10.78 11.20 14.16
CA LEU A 220 -9.36 11.06 14.50
C LEU A 220 -9.20 10.48 15.91
N PRO A 221 -8.29 9.52 16.12
CA PRO A 221 -8.00 8.99 17.44
C PRO A 221 -7.53 10.09 18.40
N ALA A 222 -7.89 9.95 19.68
CA ALA A 222 -7.45 10.89 20.70
C ALA A 222 -5.91 10.95 20.78
N CYS A 223 -5.39 12.16 20.83
CA CYS A 223 -3.96 12.41 20.90
C CYS A 223 -3.56 13.04 22.23
N THR A 224 -3.27 12.20 23.24
CA THR A 224 -3.15 12.64 24.64
C THR A 224 -1.76 12.49 25.25
N SER A 225 -0.86 11.71 24.65
CA SER A 225 0.43 11.38 25.28
C SER A 225 1.55 11.08 24.29
N ARG A 226 2.76 11.52 24.65
CA ARG A 226 4.00 11.35 23.88
C ARG A 226 4.42 9.87 23.89
N GLY A 227 5.04 9.40 22.80
CA GLY A 227 5.70 8.10 22.80
C GLY A 227 4.72 6.95 23.00
N THR A 228 3.52 7.08 22.42
CA THR A 228 2.49 6.06 22.51
C THR A 228 2.26 5.42 21.13
N VAL A 229 1.36 4.44 21.07
CA VAL A 229 0.89 3.92 19.78
C VAL A 229 -0.53 4.40 19.60
N VAL A 230 -0.71 5.28 18.64
CA VAL A 230 -2.02 5.81 18.25
C VAL A 230 -2.55 4.95 17.12
N THR A 231 -3.73 4.37 17.32
CA THR A 231 -4.29 3.35 16.43
C THR A 231 -5.42 3.94 15.60
N PHE A 232 -5.29 3.83 14.27
CA PHE A 232 -6.33 4.17 13.31
C PHE A 232 -7.12 2.92 12.91
N GLN A 233 -8.42 3.10 12.72
CA GLN A 233 -9.31 2.07 12.21
C GLN A 233 -9.57 2.28 10.72
N PRO A 234 -9.73 1.22 9.92
CA PRO A 234 -10.17 1.34 8.53
C PRO A 234 -11.46 2.17 8.42
N GLY A 235 -11.50 3.06 7.44
CA GLY A 235 -12.55 4.07 7.33
C GLY A 235 -12.19 5.27 6.45
N THR A 236 -13.12 6.22 6.38
CA THR A 236 -12.95 7.50 5.69
C THR A 236 -12.46 8.58 6.67
N TYR A 237 -11.44 9.33 6.27
CA TYR A 237 -10.87 10.46 7.01
C TYR A 237 -10.84 11.70 6.11
N ASP A 238 -11.38 12.82 6.60
CA ASP A 238 -11.57 14.07 5.84
C ASP A 238 -10.84 15.28 6.44
N ASP A 239 -10.16 15.12 7.59
CA ASP A 239 -9.43 16.18 8.29
C ASP A 239 -7.90 16.04 8.18
N ALA A 240 -7.33 16.58 7.10
CA ALA A 240 -5.87 16.67 6.91
C ALA A 240 -5.20 17.56 7.95
N VAL A 241 -5.87 18.64 8.36
CA VAL A 241 -5.31 19.61 9.32
C VAL A 241 -5.17 18.97 10.69
N GLY A 242 -6.21 18.28 11.16
CA GLY A 242 -6.17 17.50 12.40
C GLY A 242 -5.12 16.39 12.35
N LEU A 243 -5.06 15.60 11.27
CA LEU A 243 -4.04 14.57 11.08
C LEU A 243 -2.62 15.14 11.16
N SER A 244 -2.35 16.22 10.43
CA SER A 244 -1.05 16.90 10.44
C SER A 244 -0.72 17.48 11.82
N ALA A 245 -1.70 18.08 12.48
CA ALA A 245 -1.54 18.65 13.81
C ALA A 245 -1.25 17.59 14.88
N MET A 246 -1.70 16.34 14.69
CA MET A 246 -1.35 15.23 15.57
C MET A 246 0.09 14.76 15.36
N MET A 247 0.60 14.82 14.12
CA MET A 247 1.91 14.29 13.73
C MET A 247 3.04 15.35 13.71
N ARG A 248 2.81 16.55 14.26
CA ARG A 248 3.84 17.58 14.41
C ARG A 248 4.70 17.37 15.65
N SER A 249 5.94 17.84 15.60
CA SER A 249 6.88 17.81 16.75
C SER A 249 6.36 18.53 18.01
N SER A 250 5.44 19.49 17.86
CA SER A 250 4.80 20.22 18.95
C SER A 250 3.49 19.59 19.45
N SER A 251 3.13 18.40 18.96
CA SER A 251 1.93 17.66 19.36
C SER A 251 2.10 17.00 20.74
N ALA A 252 0.97 16.74 21.39
CA ALA A 252 0.92 15.88 22.57
C ALA A 252 1.41 14.47 22.26
N CYS A 253 1.23 13.98 21.03
CA CYS A 253 1.64 12.65 20.57
C CYS A 253 2.96 12.62 19.83
N ARG A 254 3.81 13.62 19.98
CA ARG A 254 5.15 13.54 19.40
C ARG A 254 5.85 12.23 19.79
N ASP A 255 6.73 11.76 18.93
CA ASP A 255 7.53 10.54 19.05
C ASP A 255 6.69 9.26 19.19
N SER A 256 5.45 9.29 18.70
CA SER A 256 4.53 8.14 18.73
C SER A 256 4.62 7.29 17.46
N THR A 257 4.08 6.07 17.56
CA THR A 257 3.80 5.22 16.39
C THR A 257 2.35 5.42 15.95
N TRP A 258 2.15 5.75 14.68
CA TRP A 258 0.85 5.90 14.04
C TRP A 258 0.49 4.59 13.34
N TRP A 259 -0.24 3.72 14.01
CA TRP A 259 -0.57 2.41 13.48
C TRP A 259 -1.91 2.42 12.74
N PHE A 260 -1.86 2.24 11.43
CA PHE A 260 -3.03 1.99 10.60
C PHE A 260 -3.23 0.48 10.51
N LYS A 261 -4.24 -0.03 11.23
CA LYS A 261 -4.60 -1.46 11.19
C LYS A 261 -4.91 -1.94 9.78
N PRO A 262 -4.72 -3.24 9.47
CA PRO A 262 -5.06 -3.77 8.16
C PRO A 262 -6.50 -3.42 7.72
N GLY A 263 -6.66 -3.03 6.46
CA GLY A 263 -7.94 -2.64 5.86
C GLY A 263 -7.87 -1.43 4.92
N THR A 264 -9.02 -1.00 4.43
CA THR A 264 -9.13 0.10 3.46
C THR A 264 -9.31 1.44 4.15
N TYR A 265 -8.52 2.43 3.75
CA TYR A 265 -8.58 3.81 4.23
C TYR A 265 -8.87 4.72 3.05
N TYR A 266 -9.86 5.60 3.20
CA TYR A 266 -10.19 6.60 2.20
C TYR A 266 -9.90 7.99 2.77
N PHE A 267 -8.95 8.69 2.17
CA PHE A 267 -8.59 10.05 2.50
C PHE A 267 -9.26 10.99 1.50
N ASP A 268 -10.25 11.73 1.99
CA ASP A 268 -11.03 12.69 1.21
C ASP A 268 -11.04 14.03 1.94
N PHE A 269 -9.91 14.72 1.92
CA PHE A 269 -9.71 15.92 2.70
C PHE A 269 -10.58 17.07 2.21
N ARG A 270 -11.25 17.74 3.16
CA ARG A 270 -12.20 18.83 2.92
C ARG A 270 -11.90 20.05 3.78
N ASN A 271 -10.63 20.28 4.11
CA ASN A 271 -10.18 21.45 4.88
C ASN A 271 -10.11 22.73 4.02
N SER A 272 -10.06 22.58 2.69
CA SER A 272 -10.03 23.68 1.71
C SER A 272 -10.75 23.36 0.41
N GLY A 273 -10.87 24.38 -0.44
CA GLY A 273 -11.39 24.26 -1.81
C GLY A 273 -12.88 24.49 -1.90
N THR A 274 -13.46 24.18 -3.06
CA THR A 274 -14.88 24.41 -3.36
C THR A 274 -15.82 23.49 -2.58
N ASN A 275 -15.30 22.37 -2.07
CA ASN A 275 -16.08 21.35 -1.36
C ASN A 275 -15.63 21.23 0.10
N ALA A 276 -15.11 22.32 0.67
CA ALA A 276 -14.67 22.36 2.05
C ALA A 276 -15.84 22.07 3.00
N ASN A 277 -15.57 21.36 4.09
CA ASN A 277 -16.49 21.14 5.18
C ASN A 277 -16.23 22.21 6.25
N PRO A 278 -17.14 23.19 6.46
CA PRO A 278 -16.92 24.29 7.41
C PRO A 278 -16.78 23.84 8.87
N LEU A 279 -17.19 22.60 9.19
CA LEU A 279 -17.01 22.01 10.52
C LEU A 279 -15.57 21.59 10.80
N LEU A 280 -14.75 21.44 9.76
CA LEU A 280 -13.35 21.09 9.89
C LEU A 280 -12.48 22.33 10.10
N PRO A 281 -11.31 22.19 10.75
CA PRO A 281 -10.33 23.26 10.79
C PRO A 281 -9.92 23.70 9.37
N SER A 282 -9.97 25.01 9.11
CA SER A 282 -9.52 25.57 7.83
C SER A 282 -8.01 25.36 7.66
N GLY A 283 -7.57 24.90 6.49
CA GLY A 283 -6.16 24.71 6.19
C GLY A 283 -5.96 24.21 4.77
N THR A 284 -5.01 23.30 4.56
CA THR A 284 -4.79 22.66 3.25
C THR A 284 -5.26 21.21 3.29
N ASN A 285 -5.57 20.64 2.12
CA ASN A 285 -5.88 19.21 1.95
C ASN A 285 -4.60 18.34 1.92
N VAL A 286 -3.62 18.66 2.78
CA VAL A 286 -2.31 17.99 2.85
C VAL A 286 -2.11 17.39 4.23
N TRP A 287 -2.06 16.06 4.30
CA TRP A 287 -1.65 15.34 5.49
C TRP A 287 -0.14 15.24 5.56
N THR A 288 0.45 15.84 6.60
CA THR A 288 1.91 15.86 6.80
C THR A 288 2.35 14.99 7.97
N ILE A 289 3.31 14.10 7.72
CA ILE A 289 4.00 13.31 8.74
C ILE A 289 5.31 14.03 9.08
N ASP A 290 5.30 14.83 10.14
CA ASP A 290 6.45 15.64 10.56
C ASP A 290 7.22 15.04 11.74
N ASN A 291 6.64 14.08 12.46
CA ASN A 291 7.27 13.44 13.61
C ASN A 291 6.60 12.09 13.96
N GLY A 292 7.40 11.20 14.55
CA GLY A 292 7.00 9.83 14.84
C GLY A 292 7.12 8.90 13.63
N THR A 293 6.57 7.70 13.76
CA THR A 293 6.68 6.64 12.74
C THR A 293 5.30 6.10 12.39
N LEU A 294 4.90 6.18 11.14
CA LEU A 294 3.69 5.54 10.62
C LEU A 294 3.97 4.10 10.22
N VAL A 295 3.10 3.19 10.64
CA VAL A 295 3.09 1.79 10.21
C VAL A 295 1.70 1.44 9.69
N GLY A 296 1.60 1.12 8.40
CA GLY A 296 0.37 0.64 7.78
C GLY A 296 0.41 -0.88 7.55
N GLY A 297 -0.54 -1.60 8.15
CA GLY A 297 -0.72 -3.04 7.95
C GLY A 297 -0.50 -3.87 9.21
N THR A 298 -0.30 -5.17 9.01
CA THR A 298 -0.01 -6.12 10.09
C THR A 298 1.40 -5.89 10.59
N PRO A 299 1.61 -5.55 11.87
CA PRO A 299 2.93 -5.20 12.36
C PRO A 299 3.83 -6.43 12.54
N THR A 300 5.13 -6.25 12.33
CA THR A 300 6.16 -7.29 12.52
C THR A 300 7.25 -6.84 13.48
N ASP A 301 7.93 -7.80 14.11
CA ASP A 301 9.15 -7.54 14.87
C ASP A 301 10.39 -7.48 13.95
N ALA A 302 11.57 -7.21 14.52
CA ALA A 302 12.83 -7.14 13.78
C ALA A 302 13.24 -8.47 13.11
N ALA A 303 12.68 -9.60 13.55
CA ALA A 303 12.89 -10.91 12.92
C ALA A 303 11.85 -11.21 11.82
N GLY A 304 10.87 -10.31 11.60
CA GLY A 304 9.79 -10.48 10.64
C GLY A 304 8.62 -11.32 11.16
N ASN A 305 8.55 -11.60 12.47
CA ASN A 305 7.41 -12.31 13.05
C ASN A 305 6.23 -11.35 13.22
N ILE A 306 5.02 -11.83 12.91
CA ILE A 306 3.78 -11.07 13.14
C ILE A 306 3.58 -10.83 14.64
N ILE A 307 3.33 -9.58 15.01
CA ILE A 307 3.02 -9.15 16.37
C ILE A 307 1.62 -8.51 16.43
N ALA A 308 1.04 -8.43 17.63
CA ALA A 308 -0.32 -7.89 17.78
C ALA A 308 -0.39 -6.37 17.65
N LYS A 309 0.72 -5.66 17.87
CA LYS A 309 0.83 -4.20 17.92
C LYS A 309 2.29 -3.80 17.67
N PRO A 310 2.58 -2.74 16.89
CA PRO A 310 3.95 -2.29 16.70
C PRO A 310 4.53 -1.69 18.00
N PRO A 311 5.86 -1.74 18.21
CA PRO A 311 6.49 -1.00 19.28
C PRO A 311 6.41 0.53 19.02
N VAL A 312 6.74 1.32 20.04
CA VAL A 312 6.88 2.77 19.90
C VAL A 312 8.16 3.07 19.14
N LEU A 313 8.08 3.88 18.08
CA LEU A 313 9.20 4.17 17.17
C LEU A 313 9.86 2.89 16.63
N PRO A 314 9.10 2.06 15.90
CA PRO A 314 9.65 0.83 15.36
C PRO A 314 10.69 1.18 14.28
N ALA A 315 11.66 0.31 14.08
CA ALA A 315 12.65 0.45 13.02
C ALA A 315 11.95 0.21 11.67
N ILE A 316 12.08 1.17 10.75
CA ILE A 316 11.64 0.98 9.36
C ILE A 316 12.86 0.99 8.44
N PRO A 317 12.88 0.14 7.40
CA PRO A 317 11.81 -0.79 7.01
C PRO A 317 11.76 -2.08 7.87
N GLY A 318 10.70 -2.87 7.70
CA GLY A 318 10.49 -4.16 8.38
C GLY A 318 9.49 -4.12 9.55
N SER A 319 8.77 -3.02 9.73
CA SER A 319 7.74 -2.84 10.77
C SER A 319 6.37 -3.39 10.39
N CYS A 320 6.13 -3.74 9.13
CA CYS A 320 4.91 -4.40 8.69
C CYS A 320 5.17 -5.60 7.78
N ASP A 321 4.19 -6.51 7.76
CA ASP A 321 4.22 -7.77 7.03
C ASP A 321 4.23 -7.55 5.51
N ASN A 322 5.34 -7.92 4.88
CA ASN A 322 5.62 -7.61 3.50
C ASN A 322 4.97 -8.63 2.54
N PRO A 323 4.08 -8.21 1.63
CA PRO A 323 3.41 -9.11 0.69
C PRO A 323 4.35 -9.82 -0.30
N ILE A 324 5.62 -9.42 -0.44
CA ILE A 324 6.64 -10.15 -1.22
C ILE A 324 7.09 -11.41 -0.50
N LYS A 325 7.21 -11.33 0.83
CA LYS A 325 7.80 -12.40 1.65
C LYS A 325 6.73 -13.33 2.22
N ASN A 326 5.49 -12.86 2.33
CA ASN A 326 4.40 -13.58 2.94
C ASN A 326 3.11 -13.52 2.10
N ALA A 327 2.67 -14.66 1.57
CA ALA A 327 1.43 -14.78 0.81
C ALA A 327 0.16 -14.68 1.69
N SER A 328 0.30 -14.59 3.01
CA SER A 328 -0.78 -14.31 3.95
C SER A 328 -0.74 -12.87 4.49
N ALA A 329 0.11 -12.01 3.93
CA ALA A 329 0.23 -10.63 4.39
C ALA A 329 -1.08 -9.87 4.22
N VAL A 330 -1.57 -9.32 5.33
CA VAL A 330 -2.74 -8.44 5.35
C VAL A 330 -2.26 -7.03 5.68
N GLY A 331 -2.45 -6.12 4.73
CA GLY A 331 -1.95 -4.76 4.77
C GLY A 331 -3.08 -3.73 4.74
N VAL A 332 -2.73 -2.54 4.31
CA VAL A 332 -3.65 -1.43 4.08
C VAL A 332 -3.72 -1.07 2.60
N GLN A 333 -4.82 -0.44 2.22
CA GLN A 333 -4.89 0.35 0.99
C GLN A 333 -5.30 1.78 1.34
N PHE A 334 -4.40 2.73 1.09
CA PHE A 334 -4.65 4.15 1.25
C PHE A 334 -5.15 4.73 -0.07
N ILE A 335 -6.46 5.02 -0.13
CA ILE A 335 -7.14 5.60 -1.29
C ILE A 335 -7.20 7.11 -1.09
N PHE A 336 -6.67 7.87 -2.05
CA PHE A 336 -6.72 9.34 -2.06
C PHE A 336 -7.75 9.82 -3.08
N GLY A 337 -8.76 10.54 -2.62
CA GLY A 337 -9.78 11.19 -3.44
C GLY A 337 -9.63 12.71 -3.48
N GLY A 338 -10.29 13.36 -4.44
CA GLY A 338 -10.26 14.82 -4.56
C GLY A 338 -8.85 15.36 -4.81
N ASP A 339 -8.45 16.41 -4.11
CA ASP A 339 -7.10 16.99 -4.13
C ASP A 339 -6.26 16.62 -2.89
N SER A 340 -6.64 15.53 -2.22
CA SER A 340 -5.99 15.02 -1.00
C SER A 340 -4.54 14.60 -1.26
N GLN A 341 -3.64 15.01 -0.38
CA GLN A 341 -2.20 14.76 -0.50
C GLN A 341 -1.60 14.18 0.78
N LEU A 342 -0.56 13.37 0.62
CA LEU A 342 0.30 12.88 1.69
C LEU A 342 1.71 13.46 1.54
N THR A 343 2.23 14.07 2.59
CA THR A 343 3.64 14.52 2.67
C THR A 343 4.35 13.84 3.83
N VAL A 344 5.41 13.09 3.52
CA VAL A 344 6.38 12.61 4.52
C VAL A 344 7.47 13.68 4.65
N ASN A 345 7.41 14.43 5.75
CA ASN A 345 8.36 15.51 6.02
C ASN A 345 9.47 15.01 6.93
N LYS A 346 9.49 15.28 8.24
CA LYS A 346 10.55 14.81 9.15
C LYS A 346 10.22 13.51 9.87
N GLY A 347 9.00 12.99 9.73
CA GLY A 347 8.63 11.69 10.27
C GLY A 347 9.01 10.54 9.34
N HIS A 348 8.69 9.34 9.80
CA HIS A 348 8.96 8.10 9.08
C HIS A 348 7.64 7.40 8.72
N ALA A 349 7.59 6.67 7.60
CA ALA A 349 6.41 5.91 7.22
C ALA A 349 6.77 4.61 6.48
N GLU A 350 6.18 3.51 6.91
CA GLU A 350 6.17 2.24 6.17
C GLU A 350 4.73 1.75 5.97
N ILE A 351 4.36 1.47 4.72
CA ILE A 351 2.99 1.09 4.34
C ILE A 351 3.03 -0.24 3.61
N CYS A 352 2.44 -1.28 4.19
CA CYS A 352 2.33 -2.60 3.56
C CYS A 352 0.95 -2.80 2.91
N GLY A 353 0.92 -3.27 1.66
CA GLY A 353 -0.29 -3.69 0.97
C GLY A 353 -0.72 -5.11 1.32
N SER A 354 -1.97 -5.46 1.04
CA SER A 354 -2.45 -6.85 1.22
C SER A 354 -2.05 -7.72 0.04
N TYR A 355 -1.54 -8.92 0.31
CA TYR A 355 -1.28 -9.89 -0.75
C TYR A 355 -2.61 -10.39 -1.36
N HIS A 356 -2.64 -10.51 -2.68
CA HIS A 356 -3.72 -11.16 -3.41
C HIS A 356 -3.14 -12.11 -4.45
N THR A 357 -3.87 -13.17 -4.78
CA THR A 357 -3.43 -14.13 -5.81
C THR A 357 -3.69 -13.63 -7.23
N ASN A 358 -4.64 -12.70 -7.41
CA ASN A 358 -5.16 -12.29 -8.73
C ASN A 358 -5.05 -10.79 -9.04
N LYS A 359 -4.50 -9.99 -8.11
CA LYS A 359 -4.27 -8.55 -8.31
C LYS A 359 -3.04 -8.10 -7.53
N ALA A 360 -2.41 -7.03 -7.97
CA ALA A 360 -1.25 -6.47 -7.30
C ALA A 360 -1.60 -6.02 -5.87
N PRO A 361 -0.68 -6.13 -4.89
CA PRO A 361 -0.90 -5.68 -3.52
C PRO A 361 -0.80 -4.15 -3.44
N ILE A 362 -1.89 -3.45 -3.75
CA ILE A 362 -1.87 -1.98 -3.84
C ILE A 362 -1.94 -1.36 -2.45
N ALA A 363 -0.88 -0.66 -2.06
CA ALA A 363 -0.76 0.03 -0.78
C ALA A 363 -1.25 1.49 -0.87
N ILE A 364 -1.01 2.15 -2.01
CA ILE A 364 -1.42 3.54 -2.27
C ILE A 364 -2.21 3.58 -3.58
N TYR A 365 -3.40 4.15 -3.54
CA TYR A 365 -4.32 4.24 -4.67
C TYR A 365 -4.78 5.68 -4.87
N GLY A 366 -4.63 6.22 -6.09
CA GLY A 366 -5.22 7.50 -6.49
C GLY A 366 -6.56 7.26 -7.18
N GLN A 367 -7.66 7.74 -6.59
CA GLN A 367 -9.00 7.49 -7.09
C GLN A 367 -9.19 8.05 -8.51
N THR A 368 -9.69 7.23 -9.44
CA THR A 368 -9.75 7.61 -10.87
C THR A 368 -11.12 8.06 -11.33
N THR A 369 -12.18 7.64 -10.62
CA THR A 369 -13.59 7.84 -10.99
C THR A 369 -14.42 8.30 -9.79
N GLY A 370 -15.61 8.82 -10.08
CA GLY A 370 -16.59 9.29 -9.10
C GLY A 370 -16.51 10.80 -8.83
N SER A 371 -17.59 11.35 -8.30
CA SER A 371 -17.77 12.78 -8.05
C SER A 371 -18.72 13.01 -6.87
N ASP A 372 -18.67 14.20 -6.30
CA ASP A 372 -19.72 14.64 -5.37
C ASP A 372 -21.06 14.74 -6.11
N THR A 373 -22.11 14.18 -5.52
CA THR A 373 -23.48 14.30 -6.04
C THR A 373 -24.36 14.82 -4.91
N PRO A 374 -24.76 16.11 -4.95
CA PRO A 374 -25.62 16.66 -3.92
C PRO A 374 -26.97 15.94 -3.84
N ALA A 375 -27.40 15.61 -2.63
CA ALA A 375 -28.77 15.24 -2.32
C ALA A 375 -29.53 16.50 -1.88
N ALA A 376 -30.74 16.69 -2.40
CA ALA A 376 -31.55 17.87 -2.13
C ALA A 376 -32.98 17.48 -1.73
N TRP A 377 -33.43 17.98 -0.59
CA TRP A 377 -34.81 17.94 -0.13
C TRP A 377 -35.35 19.37 -0.22
N THR A 378 -35.77 19.76 -1.41
CA THR A 378 -36.19 21.14 -1.74
C THR A 378 -37.52 21.12 -2.49
N GLY A 379 -38.19 22.28 -2.58
CA GLY A 379 -39.45 22.41 -3.32
C GLY A 379 -40.53 21.46 -2.79
N THR A 380 -41.12 20.65 -3.67
CA THR A 380 -42.15 19.66 -3.29
C THR A 380 -41.61 18.48 -2.48
N ASN A 381 -40.30 18.25 -2.51
CA ASN A 381 -39.63 17.19 -1.76
C ASN A 381 -38.96 17.72 -0.47
N ALA A 382 -39.24 18.97 -0.09
CA ALA A 382 -38.74 19.57 1.14
C ALA A 382 -39.30 18.85 2.38
N LEU A 383 -38.62 19.02 3.51
CA LEU A 383 -39.11 18.52 4.78
C LEU A 383 -40.27 19.42 5.23
N ALA A 384 -41.47 18.86 5.29
CA ALA A 384 -42.68 19.55 5.73
C ALA A 384 -43.15 19.01 7.08
N MET A 385 -43.98 19.78 7.78
CA MET A 385 -44.67 19.27 8.96
C MET A 385 -45.64 18.14 8.58
N THR A 386 -45.85 17.21 9.50
CA THR A 386 -46.91 16.18 9.40
C THR A 386 -47.90 16.28 10.56
N THR A 387 -47.57 17.04 11.60
CA THR A 387 -48.38 17.18 12.81
C THR A 387 -48.33 18.60 13.34
N VAL A 388 -49.47 19.08 13.85
CA VAL A 388 -49.57 20.33 14.62
C VAL A 388 -49.58 19.94 16.09
N ASP A 389 -48.50 20.28 16.79
CA ASP A 389 -48.32 19.94 18.21
C ASP A 389 -49.18 20.86 19.10
N ASP A 390 -49.29 22.14 18.72
CA ASP A 390 -50.02 23.17 19.46
C ASP A 390 -50.41 24.30 18.49
N ALA A 391 -51.70 24.51 18.26
CA ALA A 391 -52.19 25.53 17.35
C ALA A 391 -52.16 26.95 17.95
N GLY A 392 -52.01 27.08 19.27
CA GLY A 392 -52.20 28.35 19.97
C GLY A 392 -53.50 29.03 19.55
N PRO A 393 -53.48 30.32 19.16
CA PRO A 393 -54.68 31.04 18.75
C PRO A 393 -55.04 30.89 17.25
N PHE A 394 -54.36 30.00 16.51
CA PHE A 394 -54.65 29.75 15.10
C PHE A 394 -55.78 28.71 14.93
N VAL A 395 -56.82 28.99 14.13
CA VAL A 395 -58.09 28.22 14.16
C VAL A 395 -58.52 27.57 12.83
N ASN A 396 -58.18 28.14 11.67
CA ASN A 396 -58.61 27.64 10.35
C ASN A 396 -57.80 26.41 9.90
N ASN A 397 -58.03 25.25 10.53
CA ASN A 397 -57.34 23.98 10.26
C ASN A 397 -55.80 24.13 10.14
N PRO A 398 -55.08 24.10 11.27
CA PRO A 398 -53.61 24.24 11.30
C PRO A 398 -52.86 23.25 10.38
N GLY A 399 -53.49 22.15 9.95
CA GLY A 399 -52.93 21.21 8.97
C GLY A 399 -52.68 21.80 7.58
N TRP A 400 -53.28 22.95 7.24
CA TRP A 400 -53.02 23.66 5.99
C TRP A 400 -51.57 24.16 5.88
N ILE A 401 -50.90 24.42 7.02
CA ILE A 401 -49.48 24.82 7.08
C ILE A 401 -48.56 23.82 6.35
N ALA A 402 -48.99 22.57 6.16
CA ALA A 402 -48.22 21.51 5.51
C ALA A 402 -48.33 21.51 3.98
N GLN A 403 -49.38 22.13 3.42
CA GLN A 403 -49.80 21.86 2.04
C GLN A 403 -49.29 22.90 1.04
N GLY A 404 -49.05 24.14 1.47
CA GLY A 404 -48.63 25.22 0.58
C GLY A 404 -49.56 25.38 -0.63
N ASP A 405 -50.87 25.23 -0.38
CA ASP A 405 -51.94 25.21 -1.39
C ASP A 405 -52.68 26.55 -1.48
N GLY A 406 -52.24 27.56 -0.73
CA GLY A 406 -52.87 28.86 -0.64
C GLY A 406 -53.96 28.94 0.44
N GLN A 407 -54.15 27.88 1.24
CA GLN A 407 -55.01 27.91 2.42
C GLN A 407 -54.17 28.18 3.67
N SER A 408 -54.52 29.23 4.41
CA SER A 408 -53.73 29.66 5.58
C SER A 408 -54.42 29.35 6.90
N ALA A 409 -53.64 28.86 7.87
CA ALA A 409 -54.03 28.93 9.28
C ALA A 409 -54.04 30.41 9.69
N THR A 410 -55.10 30.85 10.37
CA THR A 410 -55.28 32.26 10.71
C THR A 410 -55.45 32.51 12.20
N TRP A 411 -54.95 33.65 12.66
CA TRP A 411 -55.16 34.19 13.99
C TRP A 411 -55.68 35.62 13.89
N ALA A 412 -56.92 35.85 14.36
CA ALA A 412 -57.52 37.17 14.41
C ALA A 412 -57.15 37.89 15.72
N LYS A 413 -56.26 38.87 15.63
CA LYS A 413 -55.92 39.75 16.76
C LYS A 413 -56.90 40.92 16.83
N THR A 414 -57.68 40.96 17.91
CA THR A 414 -58.78 41.92 18.08
C THR A 414 -58.41 43.13 18.95
N SER A 415 -57.29 43.06 19.69
CA SER A 415 -56.80 44.13 20.55
C SER A 415 -55.73 45.00 19.85
N ALA A 416 -55.55 46.23 20.34
CA ALA A 416 -54.48 47.13 19.91
C ALA A 416 -53.24 47.07 20.82
N SER A 417 -53.22 46.18 21.81
CA SER A 417 -52.04 45.91 22.65
C SER A 417 -51.07 44.97 21.94
N ASN A 418 -49.82 44.90 22.40
CA ASN A 418 -48.89 43.90 21.88
C ASN A 418 -49.33 42.49 22.32
N GLU A 419 -49.53 41.58 21.37
CA GLU A 419 -49.82 40.17 21.65
C GLU A 419 -48.97 39.27 20.77
N THR A 420 -48.71 38.05 21.24
CA THR A 420 -47.95 37.06 20.48
C THR A 420 -48.79 35.81 20.28
N GLY A 421 -49.05 35.48 19.02
CA GLY A 421 -49.63 34.21 18.62
C GLY A 421 -48.52 33.23 18.24
N THR A 422 -48.60 32.00 18.73
CA THR A 422 -47.61 30.96 18.43
C THR A 422 -48.32 29.70 17.94
N VAL A 423 -47.75 29.08 16.91
CA VAL A 423 -48.11 27.73 16.46
C VAL A 423 -46.86 26.84 16.48
N LYS A 424 -46.99 25.62 16.99
CA LYS A 424 -45.92 24.62 17.08
C LYS A 424 -46.27 23.42 16.23
N VAL A 425 -45.32 22.99 15.41
CA VAL A 425 -45.49 21.93 14.42
C VAL A 425 -44.30 20.98 14.44
N SER A 426 -44.54 19.73 14.07
CA SER A 426 -43.52 18.67 14.02
C SER A 426 -43.68 17.82 12.77
N GLY A 427 -42.71 16.93 12.50
CA GLY A 427 -42.78 15.98 11.38
C GLY A 427 -41.76 16.17 10.27
N TYR A 428 -40.74 17.01 10.47
CA TYR A 428 -39.66 17.30 9.50
C TYR A 428 -38.64 16.16 9.35
N THR A 429 -39.11 14.91 9.39
CA THR A 429 -38.30 13.69 9.31
C THR A 429 -37.78 13.49 7.89
N PRO A 430 -36.50 13.19 7.72
CA PRO A 430 -35.95 12.95 6.39
C PRO A 430 -36.51 11.68 5.75
N PRO A 431 -36.69 11.64 4.42
CA PRO A 431 -37.20 10.47 3.70
C PRO A 431 -36.23 9.28 3.74
N THR A 432 -34.93 9.57 3.86
CA THR A 432 -33.86 8.57 4.02
C THR A 432 -32.86 9.06 5.06
N ALA A 433 -32.23 8.14 5.78
CA ALA A 433 -31.19 8.49 6.73
C ALA A 433 -30.00 9.16 6.03
N ILE A 434 -29.49 10.25 6.62
CA ILE A 434 -28.30 10.94 6.12
C ILE A 434 -27.05 10.13 6.49
N PRO A 435 -26.19 9.77 5.53
CA PRO A 435 -24.93 9.10 5.84
C PRO A 435 -24.02 9.98 6.72
N VAL A 436 -23.37 9.36 7.71
CA VAL A 436 -22.34 10.03 8.54
C VAL A 436 -21.20 10.53 7.64
N GLY A 437 -20.69 11.73 7.92
CA GLY A 437 -19.69 12.44 7.12
C GLY A 437 -20.28 13.32 6.01
N SER A 438 -21.61 13.43 5.91
CA SER A 438 -22.25 14.33 4.93
C SER A 438 -21.93 15.79 5.21
N VAL A 439 -21.77 16.60 4.16
CA VAL A 439 -21.53 18.05 4.27
C VAL A 439 -22.80 18.81 3.89
N LEU A 440 -23.38 19.55 4.83
CA LEU A 440 -24.54 20.40 4.56
C LEU A 440 -24.09 21.64 3.77
N THR A 441 -24.59 21.81 2.54
CA THR A 441 -24.17 22.91 1.64
C THR A 441 -25.22 24.00 1.51
N ALA A 442 -26.49 23.70 1.77
CA ALA A 442 -27.54 24.70 1.91
C ALA A 442 -28.59 24.24 2.91
N ALA A 443 -29.11 25.18 3.69
CA ALA A 443 -30.29 24.96 4.52
C ALA A 443 -31.15 26.22 4.49
N LYS A 444 -32.42 26.08 4.13
CA LYS A 444 -33.36 27.18 4.02
C LYS A 444 -34.64 26.86 4.76
N LEU A 445 -35.13 27.82 5.54
CA LEU A 445 -36.47 27.79 6.07
C LEU A 445 -37.37 28.58 5.12
N VAL A 446 -38.38 27.93 4.57
CA VAL A 446 -39.37 28.59 3.73
C VAL A 446 -40.64 28.81 4.52
N VAL A 447 -41.06 30.07 4.59
CA VAL A 447 -42.23 30.54 5.35
C VAL A 447 -43.15 31.30 4.40
N VAL A 448 -44.42 30.90 4.32
CA VAL A 448 -45.45 31.66 3.59
C VAL A 448 -46.40 32.27 4.62
N HIS A 449 -46.40 33.59 4.74
CA HIS A 449 -47.14 34.31 5.78
C HIS A 449 -47.65 35.67 5.28
N GLY A 450 -48.57 36.28 6.03
CA GLY A 450 -49.07 37.63 5.74
C GLY A 450 -50.01 38.11 6.83
N ASN A 451 -50.26 39.42 6.88
CA ASN A 451 -51.16 40.01 7.85
C ASN A 451 -52.12 40.98 7.18
N SER A 452 -53.43 40.88 7.43
CA SER A 452 -54.43 41.76 6.79
C SER A 452 -54.25 43.26 7.07
N ALA A 453 -53.44 43.61 8.06
CA ALA A 453 -53.11 44.97 8.44
C ALA A 453 -51.60 45.12 8.73
N GLY A 454 -50.76 44.39 7.99
CA GLY A 454 -49.34 44.20 8.31
C GLY A 454 -48.55 45.47 8.61
N SER A 455 -47.57 45.32 9.50
CA SER A 455 -46.64 46.38 9.86
C SER A 455 -45.20 45.90 9.75
N ALA A 456 -44.33 46.77 9.24
CA ALA A 456 -42.88 46.57 9.33
C ALA A 456 -42.34 46.60 10.79
N GLN A 457 -43.21 46.87 11.77
CA GLN A 457 -42.88 46.84 13.20
C GLN A 457 -43.29 45.54 13.91
N ASP A 458 -43.92 44.61 13.19
CA ASP A 458 -44.26 43.29 13.73
C ASP A 458 -42.99 42.48 13.96
N ASN A 459 -43.00 41.64 15.00
CA ASN A 459 -41.87 40.80 15.34
C ASN A 459 -42.20 39.34 15.04
N LEU A 460 -41.83 38.88 13.85
CA LEU A 460 -42.09 37.53 13.38
C LEU A 460 -40.81 36.68 13.52
N SER A 461 -40.95 35.46 14.02
CA SER A 461 -39.81 34.56 14.19
C SER A 461 -40.21 33.10 14.10
N VAL A 462 -39.25 32.25 13.74
CA VAL A 462 -39.38 30.80 13.80
C VAL A 462 -38.27 30.23 14.67
N ARG A 463 -38.66 29.49 15.72
CA ARG A 463 -37.74 28.65 16.48
C ARG A 463 -37.67 27.28 15.83
N VAL A 464 -36.48 26.87 15.42
CA VAL A 464 -36.15 25.53 14.91
C VAL A 464 -35.58 24.72 16.08
N ASP A 465 -36.17 23.56 16.35
CA ASP A 465 -35.79 22.64 17.42
C ASP A 465 -35.47 21.26 16.80
N PRO A 466 -34.24 21.08 16.26
CA PRO A 466 -33.84 19.81 15.66
C PRO A 466 -33.74 18.70 16.72
N THR A 467 -34.19 17.49 16.38
CA THR A 467 -34.00 16.33 17.27
C THR A 467 -32.52 16.09 17.50
N ASN A 468 -32.11 15.94 18.77
CA ASN A 468 -30.71 15.82 19.22
C ASN A 468 -29.82 17.04 18.95
N GLY A 469 -30.40 18.18 18.54
CA GLY A 469 -29.69 19.43 18.28
C GLY A 469 -29.97 20.50 19.34
N SER A 470 -29.21 21.60 19.25
CA SER A 470 -29.53 22.79 20.04
C SER A 470 -30.54 23.66 19.28
N PRO A 471 -31.64 24.10 19.91
CA PRO A 471 -32.62 24.92 19.25
C PRO A 471 -32.05 26.30 18.90
N PHE A 472 -32.52 26.89 17.80
CA PHE A 472 -32.16 28.24 17.37
C PHE A 472 -33.37 28.97 16.81
N THR A 473 -33.31 30.30 16.76
CA THR A 473 -34.41 31.14 16.28
C THR A 473 -33.93 32.01 15.13
N VAL A 474 -34.77 32.12 14.10
CA VAL A 474 -34.56 33.01 12.96
C VAL A 474 -35.69 34.02 12.86
N VAL A 475 -35.34 35.23 12.44
CA VAL A 475 -36.31 36.32 12.23
C VAL A 475 -36.95 36.13 10.87
N VAL A 476 -38.27 36.27 10.83
CA VAL A 476 -39.05 36.30 9.59
C VAL A 476 -39.31 37.77 9.26
N PRO A 477 -39.02 38.25 8.03
CA PRO A 477 -39.35 39.61 7.62
C PRO A 477 -40.85 39.94 7.81
N SER A 478 -41.14 41.18 8.20
CA SER A 478 -42.51 41.69 8.33
C SER A 478 -42.73 42.84 7.35
N TYR A 479 -43.94 42.94 6.79
CA TYR A 479 -44.24 43.90 5.72
C TYR A 479 -45.39 44.82 6.11
N GLY A 480 -45.33 46.07 5.63
CA GLY A 480 -46.36 47.09 5.82
C GLY A 480 -47.54 46.98 4.84
N ASP A 481 -47.92 45.77 4.44
CA ASP A 481 -48.97 45.51 3.46
C ASP A 481 -49.85 44.31 3.88
N ALA A 482 -50.86 44.01 3.07
CA ALA A 482 -51.82 42.93 3.31
C ALA A 482 -51.59 41.68 2.45
N ALA A 483 -50.46 41.59 1.74
CA ALA A 483 -50.16 40.49 0.85
C ALA A 483 -49.61 39.27 1.62
N MET A 484 -49.75 38.08 1.02
CA MET A 484 -49.00 36.91 1.43
C MET A 484 -47.60 36.97 0.81
N HIS A 485 -46.58 36.79 1.63
CA HIS A 485 -45.18 36.79 1.23
C HIS A 485 -44.59 35.38 1.39
N THR A 486 -43.69 35.01 0.48
CA THR A 486 -42.93 33.76 0.55
C THR A 486 -41.49 34.09 0.87
N GLU A 487 -41.09 33.77 2.08
CA GLU A 487 -39.74 34.00 2.59
C GLU A 487 -38.90 32.74 2.44
N SER A 488 -37.66 32.89 2.00
CA SER A 488 -36.65 31.83 1.94
C SER A 488 -35.46 32.26 2.79
N ILE A 489 -35.48 31.91 4.07
CA ILE A 489 -34.51 32.35 5.07
C ILE A 489 -33.35 31.36 5.13
N ASP A 490 -32.11 31.83 5.00
CA ASP A 490 -30.93 31.00 5.20
C ASP A 490 -30.83 30.57 6.68
N VAL A 491 -30.78 29.26 6.90
CA VAL A 491 -30.61 28.65 8.23
C VAL A 491 -29.37 27.75 8.29
N LEU A 492 -28.46 27.89 7.32
CA LEU A 492 -27.20 27.15 7.25
C LEU A 492 -26.23 27.61 8.34
N GLN A 493 -26.35 28.86 8.81
CA GLN A 493 -25.50 29.47 9.84
C GLN A 493 -24.01 29.34 9.49
N GLY A 494 -23.65 29.64 8.24
CA GLY A 494 -22.28 29.53 7.74
C GLY A 494 -21.73 28.10 7.65
N GLY A 495 -22.59 27.08 7.77
CA GLY A 495 -22.20 25.66 7.68
C GLY A 495 -21.63 25.09 8.98
N VAL A 496 -21.67 25.86 10.07
CA VAL A 496 -21.19 25.45 11.39
C VAL A 496 -22.31 25.30 12.43
N GLY A 497 -23.55 25.62 12.02
CA GLY A 497 -24.73 25.56 12.88
C GLY A 497 -25.14 24.14 13.28
N THR A 498 -26.13 24.05 14.16
CA THR A 498 -26.61 22.76 14.69
C THR A 498 -27.09 21.80 13.60
N LEU A 499 -27.68 22.30 12.50
CA LEU A 499 -28.14 21.45 11.40
C LEU A 499 -26.96 20.83 10.66
N ALA A 500 -25.90 21.61 10.43
CA ALA A 500 -24.69 21.11 9.77
C ALA A 500 -24.01 20.03 10.63
N GLN A 501 -23.91 20.27 11.94
CA GLN A 501 -23.37 19.29 12.90
C GLN A 501 -24.16 17.98 12.91
N LEU A 502 -25.50 18.06 12.95
CA LEU A 502 -26.35 16.87 12.93
C LEU A 502 -26.28 16.13 11.58
N VAL A 503 -26.22 16.84 10.46
CA VAL A 503 -26.08 16.24 9.13
C VAL A 503 -24.74 15.53 9.00
N ASN A 504 -23.65 16.15 9.46
CA ASN A 504 -22.32 15.55 9.46
C ASN A 504 -22.22 14.33 10.37
N ALA A 505 -22.85 14.36 11.55
CA ALA A 505 -22.92 13.21 12.44
C ALA A 505 -23.90 12.11 11.98
N GLY A 506 -24.64 12.31 10.88
CA GLY A 506 -25.75 11.44 10.47
C GLY A 506 -26.90 11.37 11.49
N GLY A 507 -26.97 12.35 12.40
CA GLY A 507 -27.89 12.39 13.53
C GLY A 507 -29.17 13.20 13.30
N TYR A 508 -29.29 13.90 12.16
CA TYR A 508 -30.53 14.62 11.83
C TYR A 508 -31.66 13.63 11.52
N SER A 509 -32.62 13.52 12.44
CA SER A 509 -33.77 12.62 12.32
C SER A 509 -35.12 13.35 12.29
N GLY A 510 -35.11 14.68 12.32
CA GLY A 510 -36.30 15.52 12.32
C GLY A 510 -36.11 16.83 13.07
N ALA A 511 -37.15 17.64 13.09
CA ALA A 511 -37.21 18.88 13.86
C ALA A 511 -38.64 19.19 14.29
N LYS A 512 -38.77 20.13 15.23
CA LYS A 512 -40.01 20.87 15.51
C LYS A 512 -39.80 22.33 15.17
N LEU A 513 -40.81 22.97 14.61
CA LEU A 513 -40.79 24.40 14.35
C LEU A 513 -41.84 25.10 15.20
N SER A 514 -41.53 26.30 15.68
CA SER A 514 -42.49 27.17 16.36
C SER A 514 -42.48 28.54 15.71
N TYR A 515 -43.54 28.87 14.97
CA TYR A 515 -43.74 30.19 14.41
C TYR A 515 -44.40 31.09 15.46
N SER A 516 -43.84 32.29 15.67
CA SER A 516 -44.35 33.27 16.62
C SER A 516 -44.53 34.62 15.92
N ALA A 517 -45.75 35.13 15.95
CA ALA A 517 -46.12 36.44 15.42
C ALA A 517 -46.42 37.40 16.57
N GLY A 518 -45.48 38.31 16.85
CA GLY A 518 -45.68 39.43 17.77
C GLY A 518 -46.27 40.63 17.05
N VAL A 519 -47.57 40.87 17.20
CA VAL A 519 -48.32 41.88 16.44
C VAL A 519 -48.81 42.99 17.37
N LYS A 520 -48.67 44.26 16.96
CA LYS A 520 -49.05 45.43 17.79
C LYS A 520 -50.37 46.08 17.41
N HIS A 521 -50.93 45.73 16.27
CA HIS A 521 -52.20 46.29 15.77
C HIS A 521 -53.28 45.21 15.67
N LYS A 522 -54.50 45.63 15.35
CA LYS A 522 -55.58 44.70 15.01
C LYS A 522 -55.34 44.17 13.59
N GLY A 523 -55.66 42.92 13.33
CA GLY A 523 -55.45 42.29 12.03
C GLY A 523 -55.63 40.79 12.09
N ILE A 524 -55.56 40.14 10.93
CA ILE A 524 -55.57 38.68 10.80
C ILE A 524 -54.19 38.27 10.33
N GLU A 525 -53.46 37.57 11.20
CA GLU A 525 -52.22 36.89 10.82
C GLU A 525 -52.56 35.60 10.10
N SER A 526 -51.89 35.33 8.99
CA SER A 526 -52.07 34.17 8.13
C SER A 526 -50.74 33.45 7.94
N LEU A 527 -50.75 32.13 8.13
CA LEU A 527 -49.60 31.26 7.91
C LEU A 527 -50.03 30.08 7.03
N ASP A 528 -49.38 29.92 5.88
CA ASP A 528 -49.71 28.92 4.87
C ASP A 528 -48.65 27.82 4.75
N THR A 529 -47.37 28.14 4.93
CA THR A 529 -46.30 27.15 4.78
C THR A 529 -45.21 27.33 5.81
N LEU A 530 -44.76 26.21 6.41
CA LEU A 530 -43.50 26.09 7.15
C LEU A 530 -42.75 24.83 6.67
N ARG A 531 -41.77 25.00 5.78
CA ARG A 531 -40.94 23.88 5.28
C ARG A 531 -39.45 24.13 5.48
N LEU A 532 -38.70 23.06 5.72
CA LEU A 532 -37.26 23.07 5.82
C LEU A 532 -36.66 22.42 4.57
N GLU A 533 -35.87 23.18 3.84
CA GLU A 533 -35.15 22.74 2.66
C GLU A 533 -33.69 22.48 3.00
N LEU A 534 -33.19 21.29 2.69
CA LEU A 534 -31.80 20.90 2.95
C LEU A 534 -31.14 20.40 1.66
N THR A 535 -29.92 20.85 1.40
CA THR A 535 -29.04 20.29 0.37
C THR A 535 -27.73 19.89 1.03
N PHE A 536 -27.31 18.64 0.84
CA PHE A 536 -26.09 18.11 1.42
C PHE A 536 -25.35 17.22 0.42
N VAL A 537 -24.05 17.05 0.63
CA VAL A 537 -23.21 16.16 -0.16
C VAL A 537 -22.85 14.95 0.70
N PRO A 538 -23.38 13.75 0.38
CA PRO A 538 -22.99 12.52 1.08
C PRO A 538 -21.54 12.14 0.74
N PRO A 539 -20.87 11.35 1.58
CA PRO A 539 -19.55 10.81 1.24
C PRO A 539 -19.60 9.99 -0.06
N THR A 540 -18.66 10.25 -0.97
CA THR A 540 -18.48 9.48 -2.21
C THR A 540 -16.98 9.27 -2.47
N LEU A 541 -16.64 8.22 -3.25
CA LEU A 541 -15.29 8.05 -3.77
C LEU A 541 -15.11 9.06 -4.91
N ARG A 542 -14.36 10.14 -4.68
CA ARG A 542 -14.16 11.23 -5.64
C ARG A 542 -12.91 10.97 -6.46
N ALA A 543 -13.01 11.10 -7.77
CA ALA A 543 -11.84 11.10 -8.63
C ALA A 543 -10.83 12.17 -8.18
N GLY A 544 -9.55 11.91 -8.40
CA GLY A 544 -8.49 12.88 -8.26
C GLY A 544 -8.83 14.16 -9.02
N SER A 545 -8.63 15.32 -8.40
CA SER A 545 -8.97 16.64 -8.94
C SER A 545 -8.04 17.72 -8.39
N GLY A 546 -8.20 18.97 -8.84
CA GLY A 546 -7.40 20.09 -8.36
C GLY A 546 -5.93 19.97 -8.74
N CYS A 547 -5.04 20.41 -7.84
CA CYS A 547 -3.61 20.54 -8.17
C CYS A 547 -2.92 19.21 -8.50
N ILE A 548 -3.39 18.07 -7.99
CA ILE A 548 -2.77 16.76 -8.25
C ILE A 548 -2.97 16.28 -9.69
N THR A 549 -4.05 16.73 -10.34
CA THR A 549 -4.38 16.41 -11.74
C THR A 549 -3.99 17.51 -12.72
N ASN A 550 -3.73 18.72 -12.23
CA ASN A 550 -3.31 19.83 -13.06
C ASN A 550 -1.91 19.58 -13.65
N THR A 551 -1.70 20.09 -14.85
CA THR A 551 -0.52 19.80 -15.66
C THR A 551 0.00 21.09 -16.32
N PRO A 552 1.29 21.18 -16.69
CA PRO A 552 2.36 20.22 -16.43
C PRO A 552 2.94 20.35 -15.00
N TYR A 553 3.47 19.25 -14.45
CA TYR A 553 4.30 19.25 -13.25
C TYR A 553 5.78 19.30 -13.63
N THR A 554 6.52 20.24 -13.04
CA THR A 554 7.90 20.56 -13.40
C THR A 554 8.90 20.30 -12.27
N GLY A 555 8.53 19.44 -11.30
CA GLY A 555 9.42 19.02 -10.22
C GLY A 555 9.34 19.82 -8.94
N THR A 556 8.47 20.83 -8.88
CA THR A 556 8.18 21.62 -7.68
C THR A 556 6.68 21.82 -7.53
N GLY A 557 6.11 21.28 -6.45
CA GLY A 557 4.70 21.47 -6.12
C GLY A 557 4.38 22.92 -5.72
N ASN A 558 3.19 23.38 -6.09
CA ASN A 558 2.60 24.66 -5.73
C ASN A 558 1.06 24.51 -5.64
N ALA A 559 0.34 25.61 -5.38
CA ALA A 559 -1.12 25.59 -5.24
C ALA A 559 -1.87 25.17 -6.52
N SER A 560 -1.26 25.38 -7.69
CA SER A 560 -1.86 25.06 -9.00
C SER A 560 -1.48 23.67 -9.49
N THR A 561 -0.28 23.18 -9.21
CA THR A 561 0.20 21.84 -9.60
C THR A 561 0.96 21.19 -8.45
N CYS A 562 0.56 20.00 -8.03
CA CYS A 562 1.11 19.34 -6.85
C CYS A 562 1.20 17.81 -7.05
N ALA A 563 1.93 17.13 -6.17
CA ALA A 563 2.04 15.67 -6.16
C ALA A 563 1.06 15.08 -5.13
N VAL A 564 0.49 13.90 -5.40
CA VAL A 564 -0.40 13.22 -4.44
C VAL A 564 0.39 12.67 -3.25
N VAL A 565 1.63 12.25 -3.50
CA VAL A 565 2.57 11.84 -2.45
C VAL A 565 3.87 12.60 -2.63
N THR A 566 4.34 13.20 -1.54
CA THR A 566 5.63 13.88 -1.47
C THR A 566 6.48 13.33 -0.32
N ALA A 567 7.75 13.06 -0.58
CA ALA A 567 8.76 12.87 0.48
C ALA A 567 9.85 13.93 0.26
N GLN A 568 10.20 14.72 1.28
CA GLN A 568 10.98 15.95 1.04
C GLN A 568 12.06 16.28 2.07
N SER A 569 12.14 15.61 3.22
CA SER A 569 13.18 15.88 4.21
C SER A 569 14.39 14.97 4.04
N ASN A 570 15.52 15.47 4.49
CA ASN A 570 16.74 14.69 4.63
C ASN A 570 16.66 13.65 5.77
N ASP A 571 15.78 13.85 6.74
CA ASP A 571 15.69 12.94 7.90
C ASP A 571 14.50 11.97 7.82
N SER A 572 13.67 12.05 6.76
CA SER A 572 12.55 11.11 6.59
C SER A 572 12.96 9.79 5.97
N LEU A 573 12.26 8.74 6.39
CA LEU A 573 12.24 7.43 5.73
C LEU A 573 10.83 7.17 5.23
N PHE A 574 10.69 6.83 3.96
CA PHE A 574 9.40 6.49 3.35
C PHE A 574 9.51 5.18 2.59
N TYR A 575 8.72 4.19 2.98
CA TYR A 575 8.74 2.85 2.44
C TYR A 575 7.33 2.39 2.09
N VAL A 576 7.15 1.85 0.89
CA VAL A 576 5.89 1.26 0.44
C VAL A 576 6.15 -0.19 0.05
N GLN A 577 5.65 -1.11 0.87
CA GLN A 577 5.67 -2.56 0.65
C GLN A 577 4.40 -2.98 -0.11
N GLY A 578 4.27 -2.53 -1.35
CA GLY A 578 3.08 -2.73 -2.18
C GLY A 578 3.04 -1.76 -3.35
N THR A 579 2.21 -2.04 -4.35
CA THR A 579 2.08 -1.20 -5.54
C THR A 579 1.55 0.18 -5.17
N THR A 580 2.20 1.21 -5.72
CA THR A 580 1.64 2.57 -5.73
C THR A 580 0.97 2.80 -7.07
N TYR A 581 -0.36 2.96 -7.08
CA TYR A 581 -1.17 3.14 -8.29
C TYR A 581 -1.88 4.50 -8.25
N THR A 582 -1.33 5.50 -8.94
CA THR A 582 -1.79 6.89 -8.97
C THR A 582 -1.84 7.41 -10.41
N PRO A 583 -2.62 6.78 -11.31
CA PRO A 583 -2.48 6.93 -12.77
C PRO A 583 -2.72 8.36 -13.28
N LYS A 584 -3.44 9.19 -12.51
CA LYS A 584 -3.76 10.60 -12.85
C LYS A 584 -2.93 11.63 -12.09
N ALA A 585 -2.08 11.21 -11.16
CA ALA A 585 -1.36 12.11 -10.25
C ALA A 585 0.16 11.90 -10.27
N VAL A 586 0.88 12.89 -9.76
CA VAL A 586 2.34 12.88 -9.69
C VAL A 586 2.81 12.34 -8.35
N LEU A 587 3.93 11.61 -8.37
CA LEU A 587 4.71 11.25 -7.19
C LEU A 587 6.02 12.04 -7.21
N ASP A 588 6.34 12.77 -6.14
CA ASP A 588 7.60 13.51 -6.01
C ASP A 588 8.34 13.06 -4.75
N ILE A 589 9.34 12.22 -4.95
CA ILE A 589 9.97 11.48 -3.87
C ILE A 589 11.43 11.89 -3.76
N THR A 590 11.76 12.52 -2.65
CA THR A 590 13.14 12.73 -2.23
C THR A 590 13.57 11.58 -1.34
N LEU A 591 14.56 10.83 -1.81
CA LEU A 591 15.21 9.75 -1.09
C LEU A 591 16.51 10.31 -0.51
N ASN A 592 16.57 10.48 0.80
CA ASN A 592 17.82 10.81 1.47
C ASN A 592 18.31 9.64 2.30
N ASN A 593 19.62 9.38 2.28
CA ASN A 593 20.27 8.33 3.06
C ASN A 593 19.52 6.99 3.00
N ALA A 594 18.94 6.64 1.84
CA ALA A 594 18.24 5.38 1.71
C ALA A 594 19.26 4.24 1.82
N GLU A 595 19.15 3.48 2.90
CA GLU A 595 19.96 2.29 3.20
C GLU A 595 19.30 1.01 2.70
N GLU A 596 18.05 1.08 2.21
CA GLU A 596 17.23 -0.05 1.76
C GLU A 596 16.22 0.30 0.64
N GLN A 597 15.50 -0.72 0.14
CA GLN A 597 14.51 -0.64 -0.95
C GLN A 597 13.26 0.15 -0.55
N VAL A 598 12.85 1.14 -1.35
CA VAL A 598 11.83 2.15 -0.99
C VAL A 598 10.45 1.80 -1.52
N PHE A 599 10.34 1.36 -2.78
CA PHE A 599 9.08 0.93 -3.40
C PHE A 599 9.17 -0.52 -3.83
N ARG A 600 8.36 -1.37 -3.21
CA ARG A 600 8.24 -2.79 -3.58
C ARG A 600 6.90 -3.03 -4.27
N PHE A 601 6.87 -3.90 -5.27
CA PHE A 601 5.75 -4.08 -6.21
C PHE A 601 5.48 -2.90 -7.15
N GLY A 602 6.51 -2.14 -7.49
CA GLY A 602 6.47 -1.16 -8.57
C GLY A 602 5.55 0.05 -8.36
N VAL A 603 5.66 0.98 -9.31
CA VAL A 603 4.98 2.28 -9.29
C VAL A 603 4.29 2.52 -10.63
N VAL A 604 3.01 2.86 -10.57
CA VAL A 604 2.21 3.34 -11.70
C VAL A 604 1.72 4.74 -11.35
N SER A 605 2.14 5.76 -12.10
CA SER A 605 1.74 7.15 -11.85
C SER A 605 1.56 7.93 -13.14
N ARG A 606 1.03 9.17 -13.08
CA ARG A 606 1.07 10.08 -14.23
C ARG A 606 2.51 10.48 -14.55
N SER A 607 3.24 10.93 -13.54
CA SER A 607 4.64 11.30 -13.59
C SER A 607 5.33 10.88 -12.28
N LEU A 608 6.61 10.53 -12.35
CA LEU A 608 7.43 10.14 -11.21
C LEU A 608 8.70 10.99 -11.19
N TRP A 609 8.87 11.75 -10.11
CA TRP A 609 10.06 12.53 -9.82
C TRP A 609 10.80 11.88 -8.66
N VAL A 610 12.06 11.51 -8.89
CA VAL A 610 12.93 10.90 -7.88
C VAL A 610 14.16 11.76 -7.69
N LYS A 611 14.34 12.27 -6.47
CA LYS A 611 15.50 13.05 -6.06
C LYS A 611 16.28 12.23 -5.04
N VAL A 612 17.47 11.77 -5.39
CA VAL A 612 18.38 11.12 -4.44
C VAL A 612 19.29 12.19 -3.85
N THR A 613 19.36 12.26 -2.53
CA THR A 613 20.18 13.21 -1.78
C THR A 613 21.09 12.47 -0.81
N GLY A 614 22.17 13.11 -0.36
CA GLY A 614 23.14 12.51 0.58
C GLY A 614 24.07 11.44 -0.01
N SER A 615 24.80 10.74 0.86
CA SER A 615 25.64 9.60 0.49
C SER A 615 24.75 8.36 0.35
N PHE A 616 24.03 8.25 -0.77
CA PHE A 616 23.27 7.05 -1.10
C PHE A 616 24.23 5.86 -1.28
N THR A 617 24.23 4.93 -0.31
CA THR A 617 25.14 3.77 -0.27
C THR A 617 24.44 2.45 -0.56
N PHE A 618 23.11 2.42 -0.66
CA PHE A 618 22.37 1.18 -0.88
C PHE A 618 22.70 0.58 -2.26
N GLY A 619 23.25 -0.63 -2.25
CA GLY A 619 23.62 -1.37 -3.45
C GLY A 619 22.48 -2.15 -4.10
N GLY A 620 21.31 -2.26 -3.46
CA GLY A 620 20.16 -2.98 -4.02
C GLY A 620 19.23 -2.11 -4.86
N PRO A 621 18.14 -2.68 -5.43
CA PRO A 621 17.15 -1.92 -6.19
C PRO A 621 16.24 -1.10 -5.26
N VAL A 622 16.09 0.19 -5.55
CA VAL A 622 15.22 1.13 -4.82
C VAL A 622 13.75 0.92 -5.15
N ILE A 623 13.48 0.59 -6.41
CA ILE A 623 12.15 0.26 -6.93
C ILE A 623 12.23 -1.14 -7.51
N GLU A 624 11.36 -2.04 -7.08
CA GLU A 624 11.34 -3.41 -7.59
C GLU A 624 9.93 -3.92 -7.84
N VAL A 625 9.82 -4.77 -8.86
CA VAL A 625 8.75 -5.78 -8.92
C VAL A 625 9.38 -7.13 -8.63
N PRO A 626 8.68 -8.05 -7.94
CA PRO A 626 9.16 -9.42 -7.80
C PRO A 626 9.51 -10.00 -9.17
N ASP A 627 10.64 -10.70 -9.26
CA ASP A 627 11.00 -11.46 -10.45
C ASP A 627 9.84 -12.36 -10.86
N ASP A 628 9.60 -12.47 -12.16
CA ASP A 628 8.83 -13.60 -12.65
C ASP A 628 9.52 -14.86 -12.14
N SER A 629 8.90 -15.50 -11.15
CA SER A 629 9.18 -16.89 -10.93
C SER A 629 8.92 -17.53 -12.29
N PRO A 630 9.90 -18.22 -12.91
CA PRO A 630 9.64 -19.01 -14.11
C PRO A 630 8.40 -19.81 -13.76
N GLY A 631 7.32 -19.65 -14.54
CA GLY A 631 5.99 -20.08 -14.13
C GLY A 631 6.03 -21.41 -13.37
N PHE A 632 5.45 -21.42 -12.16
CA PHE A 632 5.27 -22.62 -11.35
C PHE A 632 6.54 -23.42 -11.02
N VAL A 633 7.60 -22.77 -10.53
CA VAL A 633 8.73 -23.47 -9.89
C VAL A 633 8.42 -23.78 -8.42
N PHE A 634 8.10 -25.04 -8.10
CA PHE A 634 8.23 -25.55 -6.72
C PHE A 634 9.68 -25.99 -6.52
N SER A 635 10.37 -25.42 -5.53
CA SER A 635 11.75 -25.81 -5.22
C SER A 635 11.82 -26.76 -4.02
N LEU A 636 12.82 -27.64 -4.03
CA LEU A 636 13.09 -28.58 -2.95
C LEU A 636 14.60 -28.81 -2.81
N TYR A 637 15.02 -29.23 -1.62
CA TYR A 637 16.37 -29.67 -1.34
C TYR A 637 16.42 -31.20 -1.36
N LEU A 638 17.41 -31.73 -2.07
CA LEU A 638 17.76 -33.14 -2.06
C LEU A 638 19.09 -33.32 -1.34
N SER A 639 19.15 -34.26 -0.40
CA SER A 639 20.41 -34.64 0.28
C SER A 639 20.69 -36.11 0.05
N ALA A 640 21.85 -36.43 -0.55
CA ALA A 640 22.28 -37.80 -0.79
C ALA A 640 23.25 -38.29 0.29
N TYR A 641 23.02 -39.51 0.74
CA TYR A 641 23.84 -40.26 1.70
C TYR A 641 24.35 -41.52 1.01
N ILE A 642 25.62 -41.85 1.23
CA ILE A 642 26.27 -43.06 0.69
C ILE A 642 26.62 -43.98 1.84
N CYS A 643 26.28 -45.26 1.70
CA CYS A 643 26.51 -46.29 2.70
C CYS A 643 27.19 -47.49 2.07
N SER A 644 28.15 -48.07 2.78
CA SER A 644 28.80 -49.31 2.35
C SER A 644 27.86 -50.51 2.52
N GLY A 645 27.80 -51.36 1.50
CA GLY A 645 27.03 -52.60 1.50
C GLY A 645 25.60 -52.49 0.95
N ALA A 646 24.98 -53.65 0.72
CA ALA A 646 23.73 -53.80 -0.04
C ALA A 646 22.43 -53.53 0.75
N GLY A 647 22.53 -53.11 2.01
CA GLY A 647 21.39 -52.83 2.88
C GLY A 647 20.81 -51.42 2.71
N PRO A 648 19.66 -51.11 3.34
CA PRO A 648 19.11 -49.75 3.33
C PRO A 648 20.13 -48.76 3.92
N CYS A 649 20.27 -47.62 3.26
CA CYS A 649 21.26 -46.61 3.65
C CYS A 649 20.68 -45.68 4.72
N SER A 650 21.46 -45.45 5.78
CA SER A 650 21.09 -44.52 6.85
C SER A 650 21.13 -43.08 6.34
N THR A 651 20.12 -42.30 6.72
CA THR A 651 20.04 -40.85 6.46
C THR A 651 20.52 -40.03 7.66
N THR A 652 21.07 -40.67 8.69
CA THR A 652 21.66 -40.00 9.84
C THR A 652 23.14 -39.69 9.57
N GLY A 653 23.51 -38.40 9.62
CA GLY A 653 24.90 -37.95 9.42
C GLY A 653 25.04 -36.82 8.41
N THR A 654 26.26 -36.59 7.93
CA THR A 654 26.56 -35.57 6.92
C THR A 654 26.28 -36.13 5.52
N PRO A 655 25.43 -35.48 4.70
CA PRO A 655 25.18 -35.96 3.35
C PRO A 655 26.41 -35.74 2.46
N ALA A 656 26.68 -36.70 1.57
CA ALA A 656 27.77 -36.63 0.60
C ALA A 656 27.56 -35.53 -0.45
N LEU A 657 26.30 -35.22 -0.77
CA LEU A 657 25.95 -34.19 -1.76
C LEU A 657 24.57 -33.58 -1.44
N ARG A 658 24.45 -32.26 -1.60
CA ARG A 658 23.17 -31.53 -1.53
C ARG A 658 22.89 -30.84 -2.84
N SER A 659 21.64 -30.89 -3.28
CA SER A 659 21.16 -30.23 -4.49
C SER A 659 19.89 -29.44 -4.20
N LYS A 660 19.78 -28.25 -4.80
CA LYS A 660 18.51 -27.52 -4.86
C LYS A 660 17.91 -27.70 -6.23
N VAL A 661 16.67 -28.17 -6.29
CA VAL A 661 16.00 -28.55 -7.52
C VAL A 661 14.67 -27.82 -7.65
N ALA A 662 14.36 -27.36 -8.86
CA ALA A 662 13.13 -26.72 -9.26
C ALA A 662 12.27 -27.67 -10.11
N LEU A 663 11.00 -27.83 -9.75
CA LEU A 663 9.99 -28.57 -10.51
C LEU A 663 9.07 -27.58 -11.23
N VAL A 664 8.85 -27.76 -12.53
CA VAL A 664 8.02 -26.92 -13.39
C VAL A 664 6.98 -27.78 -14.09
N ASP A 665 5.69 -27.47 -13.89
CA ASP A 665 4.55 -28.17 -14.49
C ASP A 665 3.76 -27.25 -15.42
N SER A 666 3.14 -27.81 -16.47
CA SER A 666 2.25 -27.09 -17.39
C SER A 666 0.87 -26.77 -16.77
N ASN A 667 0.41 -27.58 -15.80
CA ASN A 667 -0.79 -27.33 -15.00
C ASN A 667 -0.52 -27.64 -13.50
N PRO A 668 -0.42 -26.61 -12.64
CA PRO A 668 0.02 -26.78 -11.24
C PRO A 668 -1.05 -27.39 -10.31
N MET A 669 -2.33 -27.35 -10.69
CA MET A 669 -3.41 -27.94 -9.90
C MET A 669 -3.63 -29.43 -10.20
N ALA A 670 -3.07 -29.90 -11.32
CA ALA A 670 -3.16 -31.28 -11.77
C ALA A 670 -1.85 -31.71 -12.43
N PRO A 671 -0.75 -31.85 -11.66
CA PRO A 671 0.53 -32.30 -12.20
C PRO A 671 0.37 -33.69 -12.84
N SER A 672 0.79 -33.81 -14.09
CA SER A 672 0.74 -35.07 -14.84
C SER A 672 2.12 -35.73 -14.84
N PRO A 673 2.25 -36.97 -14.33
CA PRO A 673 3.50 -37.74 -14.39
C PRO A 673 4.14 -37.72 -15.79
N GLY A 674 5.45 -37.43 -15.85
CA GLY A 674 6.24 -37.48 -17.09
C GLY A 674 6.20 -36.19 -17.94
N HIS A 675 5.38 -35.20 -17.58
CA HIS A 675 5.33 -33.91 -18.27
C HIS A 675 6.01 -32.76 -17.50
N ARG A 676 6.61 -33.08 -16.35
CA ARG A 676 7.28 -32.14 -15.47
C ARG A 676 8.70 -31.83 -15.95
N GLN A 677 9.03 -30.55 -16.09
CA GLN A 677 10.41 -30.12 -16.27
C GLN A 677 11.08 -30.01 -14.90
N VAL A 678 12.30 -30.54 -14.77
CA VAL A 678 13.08 -30.48 -13.54
C VAL A 678 14.41 -29.80 -13.83
N THR A 679 14.68 -28.69 -13.14
CA THR A 679 15.89 -27.88 -13.31
C THR A 679 16.69 -27.90 -12.03
N VAL A 680 17.97 -28.25 -12.10
CA VAL A 680 18.86 -28.16 -10.94
C VAL A 680 19.35 -26.73 -10.81
N LEU A 681 19.12 -26.12 -9.65
CA LEU A 681 19.47 -24.72 -9.38
C LEU A 681 20.88 -24.59 -8.79
N SER A 682 21.30 -25.53 -7.94
CA SER A 682 22.62 -25.51 -7.32
C SER A 682 23.04 -26.89 -6.79
N TRP A 683 24.35 -27.13 -6.74
CA TRP A 683 24.98 -28.26 -6.06
C TRP A 683 25.90 -27.75 -4.95
N SER A 684 25.93 -28.44 -3.82
CA SER A 684 26.86 -28.14 -2.73
C SER A 684 27.31 -29.41 -2.04
N ARG A 685 28.59 -29.47 -1.67
CA ARG A 685 29.12 -30.50 -0.79
C ARG A 685 29.21 -29.90 0.61
N PRO A 686 28.45 -30.42 1.59
CA PRO A 686 28.72 -30.11 2.98
C PRO A 686 30.10 -30.70 3.29
N GLY A 687 31.07 -29.82 3.57
CA GLY A 687 32.45 -30.19 3.87
C GLY A 687 32.58 -30.99 5.14
#